data_AF-A0A1Q6EN33-F1
#
_entry.id   AF-A0A1Q6EN33-F1
#
_cell.length_a   1.000
_cell.length_b   1.000
_cell.length_c   1.000
_cell.angle_alpha   90.00
_cell.angle_beta   90.00
_cell.angle_gamma   90.00
#
_symmetry.space_group_name_H-M   'P 1'
#
loop_
_entity.id
_entity.type
_entity.pdbx_description
1 polymer ?
#
loop_
_entity_poly.entity_id
_entity_poly.type
_entity_poly.pdbx_seq_one_letter_code
_entity_poly.pdbx_strand_id
1 'polypeptide(L)'
;MKTIFNKQKRSVAGVLIALTALTTALTGCQEDFELDLPLAVSARELSLTKDAGSTHVLVYSNGDWTARFTRPVKWASLNKLQGYGNNEIVFTYSANYGISRKIGVVFEKGSLTDTVMFSQAGAITDASLSFSKPAVTLLKSRSQIFTPISTNLRYCIDDLEASVTYYDNDGLPNDPVTVLTRAEEGEEGGEGEGGDEPQAQPVEPWISNVSATYKGITFEVTDNDSGFARIADLTLFIEDAKGEITKSVLTVTQGIALPALKLDSNAETYEGYAQDCAVPATTNNLVPYSDQIGYDVAYDVPVAEGAEWILKPAITDDGLTFSLAKNEGSEPRTATIRLNFTDEHGNSVSASCKITQKPYPTAADFAAVRALTPGEITLQQYIEGYIVSDPDSKNVVSSPQTKQFFFDRGENDRTAYIESLDGKWGFCLKFASSEDNTPARFSKVRLSLNGATLEKKNSPECYTITGLTAANILETSTPDEFKIPVKTKTIGELTDDDIFTLVSVTNLEIMCKDGAYTNCTDGYSFKDNINPIGTATAPRWDVAPLMCYDNTGRTIYMLTNTAAPWRRFSSGRDLDFNSVVPQGSGTFRGIVVADDVAPIRFGDLGRYQLRAMTAEEIALTDEPFSKTVVEWNWNDRKTDLIPEIGEGEINKYGATQGAAADFNNVVCSGNGGSTKEQKGLVANGGITFTQQWWDFDADKGKYFDISFSTQGISGSNMVFGIVWGHGSMSNTTLSGPAHWNLLYSVDGGATFQAVPDSPIIKKRSITWWSTTSQDSTPGFTEHLRKLPADCFGREKVVLRLQVADKVTDIDPKATSSNYLTALGIEKGTLTPSVAAGNSQARIGTITVRYN
;
A
#
# COMPACT_ATOMS: atom_id res chain seq x y z
N MET A 1 -33.03 -19.92 -7.24
CA MET A 1 -34.27 -19.32 -7.77
C MET A 1 -34.04 -19.05 -9.26
N LYS A 2 -34.84 -19.68 -10.15
CA LYS A 2 -35.05 -19.43 -11.59
C LYS A 2 -33.86 -19.64 -12.56
N THR A 3 -33.78 -20.77 -13.29
CA THR A 3 -34.37 -21.12 -14.61
C THR A 3 -33.82 -20.33 -15.81
N ILE A 4 -33.22 -21.03 -16.78
CA ILE A 4 -33.74 -21.36 -18.13
C ILE A 4 -32.64 -22.12 -18.90
N PHE A 5 -32.84 -23.41 -19.22
CA PHE A 5 -32.94 -23.89 -20.61
C PHE A 5 -33.35 -25.36 -20.63
N ASN A 6 -34.44 -25.57 -21.34
CA ASN A 6 -35.24 -26.77 -21.48
C ASN A 6 -35.22 -27.12 -22.96
N LYS A 7 -34.89 -28.36 -23.33
CA LYS A 7 -35.57 -29.13 -24.40
C LYS A 7 -34.91 -30.50 -24.56
N GLN A 8 -35.52 -31.45 -23.86
CA GLN A 8 -35.42 -32.88 -24.08
C GLN A 8 -36.81 -33.37 -24.54
N LYS A 9 -36.83 -34.45 -25.34
CA LYS A 9 -37.92 -35.42 -25.60
C LYS A 9 -38.83 -35.21 -26.82
N ARG A 10 -38.71 -36.16 -27.77
CA ARG A 10 -39.75 -37.10 -28.30
C ARG A 10 -39.11 -37.81 -29.52
N SER A 11 -38.92 -39.13 -29.56
CA SER A 11 -39.94 -40.19 -29.73
C SER A 11 -39.39 -41.49 -29.13
N VAL A 12 -39.96 -42.08 -28.09
CA VAL A 12 -41.21 -42.87 -27.98
C VAL A 12 -41.10 -44.27 -28.62
N ALA A 13 -41.33 -45.24 -27.74
CA ALA A 13 -41.44 -46.67 -27.94
C ALA A 13 -42.60 -47.07 -28.85
N GLY A 14 -42.44 -48.25 -29.48
CA GLY A 14 -43.55 -49.06 -29.96
C GLY A 14 -43.40 -49.49 -31.41
N VAL A 15 -42.84 -50.68 -31.64
CA VAL A 15 -43.50 -51.74 -32.44
C VAL A 15 -42.98 -53.10 -31.92
N LEU A 16 -43.69 -53.63 -30.93
CA LEU A 16 -43.91 -55.07 -30.81
C LEU A 16 -45.29 -55.31 -31.47
N ILE A 17 -45.46 -56.47 -32.11
CA ILE A 17 -46.68 -56.97 -32.81
C ILE A 17 -46.68 -56.74 -34.34
N ALA A 18 -45.91 -57.57 -35.04
CA ALA A 18 -46.38 -58.32 -36.22
C ALA A 18 -45.47 -59.53 -36.42
N LEU A 19 -46.06 -60.70 -36.68
CA LEU A 19 -45.46 -62.01 -36.95
C LEU A 19 -45.14 -62.92 -35.75
N THR A 20 -46.17 -63.24 -34.97
CA THR A 20 -46.50 -64.66 -34.73
C THR A 20 -47.53 -65.10 -35.76
N ALA A 21 -47.10 -65.81 -36.81
CA ALA A 21 -47.82 -66.84 -37.58
C ALA A 21 -47.25 -66.98 -39.00
N LEU A 22 -46.09 -67.64 -39.14
CA LEU A 22 -45.90 -68.61 -40.22
C LEU A 22 -44.85 -69.64 -39.77
N THR A 23 -45.27 -70.52 -38.87
CA THR A 23 -44.64 -71.82 -38.73
C THR A 23 -44.77 -72.59 -40.04
N THR A 24 -43.70 -73.33 -40.36
CA THR A 24 -43.55 -74.38 -41.37
C THR A 24 -43.32 -73.96 -42.83
N ALA A 25 -42.06 -73.75 -43.20
CA ALA A 25 -41.43 -74.42 -44.34
C ALA A 25 -39.89 -74.29 -44.33
N LEU A 26 -39.21 -75.43 -44.14
CA LEU A 26 -37.95 -75.83 -44.79
C LEU A 26 -36.62 -75.20 -44.32
N THR A 27 -35.98 -75.92 -43.38
CA THR A 27 -34.57 -76.34 -43.36
C THR A 27 -33.58 -75.72 -44.38
N GLY A 28 -32.52 -75.06 -43.86
CA GLY A 28 -31.28 -74.74 -44.59
C GLY A 28 -30.25 -74.07 -43.66
N CYS A 29 -29.01 -74.55 -43.67
CA CYS A 29 -27.92 -74.37 -42.68
C CYS A 29 -27.63 -72.95 -42.14
N GLN A 30 -27.21 -72.91 -40.86
CA GLN A 30 -26.35 -71.88 -40.28
C GLN A 30 -25.03 -71.77 -41.05
N GLU A 31 -24.61 -70.56 -41.40
CA GLU A 31 -23.19 -70.20 -41.33
C GLU A 31 -23.07 -69.15 -40.23
N ASP A 32 -22.51 -69.56 -39.10
CA ASP A 32 -22.00 -68.62 -38.11
C ASP A 32 -20.79 -67.94 -38.75
N PHE A 33 -20.88 -66.63 -39.02
CA PHE A 33 -19.74 -65.83 -39.46
C PHE A 33 -18.74 -65.73 -38.30
N GLU A 34 -17.80 -66.66 -38.22
CA GLU A 34 -16.66 -66.60 -37.30
C GLU A 34 -15.60 -65.64 -37.88
N LEU A 35 -15.43 -64.49 -37.23
CA LEU A 35 -14.37 -63.54 -37.52
C LEU A 35 -13.02 -64.17 -37.11
N ASP A 36 -12.29 -64.77 -38.06
CA ASP A 36 -10.98 -65.40 -37.80
C ASP A 36 -9.90 -64.33 -37.54
N LEU A 37 -9.74 -63.94 -36.28
CA LEU A 37 -8.71 -63.01 -35.81
C LEU A 37 -7.54 -63.81 -35.20
N PRO A 38 -6.42 -64.00 -35.94
CA PRO A 38 -5.31 -64.81 -35.46
C PRO A 38 -4.63 -64.20 -34.22
N LEU A 39 -4.54 -62.87 -34.14
CA LEU A 39 -4.25 -62.07 -32.94
C LEU A 39 -4.74 -60.62 -33.16
N ALA A 40 -5.57 -60.09 -32.27
CA ALA A 40 -6.00 -58.69 -32.28
C ALA A 40 -6.40 -58.23 -30.87
N VAL A 41 -6.39 -56.91 -30.63
CA VAL A 41 -6.81 -56.31 -29.36
C VAL A 41 -8.01 -55.38 -29.55
N SER A 42 -8.87 -55.26 -28.53
CA SER A 42 -10.10 -54.45 -28.61
C SER A 42 -9.87 -52.94 -28.73
N ALA A 43 -8.69 -52.47 -28.36
CA ALA A 43 -8.29 -51.07 -28.46
C ALA A 43 -6.77 -51.02 -28.64
N ARG A 44 -6.28 -50.15 -29.53
CA ARG A 44 -4.83 -49.91 -29.71
C ARG A 44 -4.30 -48.77 -28.84
N GLU A 45 -5.19 -47.91 -28.35
CA GLU A 45 -4.84 -46.81 -27.46
C GLU A 45 -5.94 -46.60 -26.42
N LEU A 46 -5.55 -46.37 -25.17
CA LEU A 46 -6.44 -46.13 -24.04
C LEU A 46 -5.93 -44.95 -23.22
N SER A 47 -6.78 -43.93 -23.07
CA SER A 47 -6.53 -42.79 -22.19
C SER A 47 -7.04 -43.08 -20.78
N LEU A 48 -6.17 -42.92 -19.79
CA LEU A 48 -6.45 -43.17 -18.37
C LEU A 48 -6.49 -41.84 -17.61
N THR A 49 -7.34 -41.77 -16.59
CA THR A 49 -7.37 -40.64 -15.67
C THR A 49 -6.14 -40.64 -14.75
N LYS A 50 -5.84 -39.49 -14.15
CA LYS A 50 -4.73 -39.37 -13.20
C LYS A 50 -4.89 -40.21 -11.92
N ASP A 51 -6.12 -40.57 -11.54
CA ASP A 51 -6.38 -41.33 -10.32
C ASP A 51 -6.03 -42.82 -10.51
N ALA A 52 -5.79 -43.54 -9.42
CA ALA A 52 -5.52 -44.98 -9.48
C ALA A 52 -6.78 -45.74 -9.97
N GLY A 53 -6.59 -46.79 -10.75
CA GLY A 53 -7.70 -47.54 -11.30
C GLY A 53 -7.29 -48.82 -12.04
N SER A 54 -8.26 -49.42 -12.71
CA SER A 54 -8.05 -50.56 -13.60
C SER A 54 -8.91 -50.44 -14.84
N THR A 55 -8.45 -50.98 -15.96
CA THR A 55 -9.21 -51.06 -17.21
C THR A 55 -9.06 -52.44 -17.85
N HIS A 56 -9.97 -52.77 -18.76
CA HIS A 56 -10.10 -54.06 -19.38
C HIS A 56 -9.71 -53.99 -20.86
N VAL A 57 -8.89 -54.94 -21.32
CA VAL A 57 -8.54 -55.13 -22.73
C VAL A 57 -8.95 -56.54 -23.12
N LEU A 58 -9.76 -56.66 -24.19
CA LEU A 58 -10.09 -57.95 -24.77
C LEU A 58 -9.03 -58.28 -25.84
N VAL A 59 -8.44 -59.46 -25.69
CA VAL A 59 -7.51 -60.07 -26.66
C VAL A 59 -8.30 -61.10 -27.44
N TYR A 60 -8.27 -61.00 -28.77
CA TYR A 60 -8.82 -62.00 -29.68
C TYR A 60 -7.69 -62.83 -30.25
N SER A 61 -7.76 -64.15 -30.12
CA SER A 61 -6.76 -65.05 -30.66
C SER A 61 -7.33 -66.44 -30.90
N ASN A 62 -6.94 -67.09 -31.99
CA ASN A 62 -7.25 -68.50 -32.24
C ASN A 62 -6.18 -69.49 -31.66
N GLY A 63 -5.41 -69.08 -30.63
CA GLY A 63 -4.32 -69.87 -30.04
C GLY A 63 -3.67 -69.24 -28.80
N ASP A 64 -2.51 -69.75 -28.38
CA ASP A 64 -1.75 -69.22 -27.24
C ASP A 64 -1.12 -67.85 -27.54
N TRP A 65 -1.16 -66.95 -26.57
CA TRP A 65 -0.52 -65.64 -26.65
C TRP A 65 0.16 -65.27 -25.32
N THR A 66 1.13 -64.36 -25.40
CA THR A 66 1.80 -63.76 -24.23
C THR A 66 1.63 -62.24 -24.23
N ALA A 67 1.74 -61.61 -23.06
CA ALA A 67 1.67 -60.17 -22.88
C ALA A 67 2.85 -59.68 -22.03
N ARG A 68 3.46 -58.57 -22.45
CA ARG A 68 4.55 -57.91 -21.73
C ARG A 68 4.44 -56.39 -21.87
N PHE A 69 4.97 -55.64 -20.90
CA PHE A 69 5.11 -54.20 -21.08
C PHE A 69 6.23 -53.89 -22.09
N THR A 70 6.13 -52.75 -22.78
CA THR A 70 7.18 -52.26 -23.69
C THR A 70 8.48 -51.92 -22.97
N ARG A 71 8.40 -51.67 -21.66
CA ARG A 71 9.53 -51.44 -20.74
C ARG A 71 9.10 -51.83 -19.32
N PRO A 72 10.03 -52.05 -18.38
CA PRO A 72 9.64 -52.24 -16.98
C PRO A 72 8.84 -51.03 -16.48
N VAL A 73 7.91 -51.28 -15.55
CA VAL A 73 6.98 -50.27 -15.05
C VAL A 73 6.57 -50.56 -13.61
N LYS A 74 6.80 -49.61 -12.69
CA LYS A 74 6.36 -49.73 -11.27
C LYS A 74 4.92 -49.30 -11.03
N TRP A 75 4.38 -48.44 -11.90
CA TRP A 75 3.06 -47.83 -11.69
C TRP A 75 1.90 -48.63 -12.28
N ALA A 76 2.18 -49.69 -13.05
CA ALA A 76 1.17 -50.52 -13.70
C ALA A 76 1.44 -52.03 -13.53
N SER A 77 0.40 -52.85 -13.62
CA SER A 77 0.49 -54.31 -13.58
C SER A 77 -0.60 -54.96 -14.43
N LEU A 78 -0.33 -56.15 -14.95
CA LEU A 78 -1.32 -57.00 -15.63
C LEU A 78 -1.71 -58.16 -14.72
N ASN A 79 -2.99 -58.51 -14.70
CA ASN A 79 -3.46 -59.69 -13.95
C ASN A 79 -2.98 -61.03 -14.55
N LYS A 80 -2.60 -61.05 -15.83
CA LYS A 80 -2.13 -62.22 -16.58
C LYS A 80 -1.10 -61.79 -17.62
N LEU A 81 -0.10 -62.64 -17.87
CA LEU A 81 0.95 -62.43 -18.88
C LEU A 81 0.88 -63.45 -20.03
N GLN A 82 -0.07 -64.38 -19.98
CA GLN A 82 -0.29 -65.40 -21.01
C GLN A 82 -1.75 -65.85 -21.01
N GLY A 83 -2.23 -66.36 -22.15
CA GLY A 83 -3.56 -66.93 -22.26
C GLY A 83 -3.76 -67.72 -23.55
N TYR A 84 -4.90 -68.40 -23.63
CA TYR A 84 -5.32 -69.17 -24.81
C TYR A 84 -6.69 -68.67 -25.26
N GLY A 85 -6.87 -68.53 -26.58
CA GLY A 85 -8.13 -68.09 -27.15
C GLY A 85 -8.42 -66.62 -26.85
N ASN A 86 -9.68 -66.22 -27.02
CA ASN A 86 -10.14 -64.90 -26.60
C ASN A 86 -10.07 -64.78 -25.07
N ASN A 87 -9.48 -63.70 -24.56
CA ASN A 87 -9.33 -63.47 -23.12
C ASN A 87 -9.50 -62.00 -22.76
N GLU A 88 -9.76 -61.74 -21.48
CA GLU A 88 -9.77 -60.40 -20.91
C GLU A 88 -8.56 -60.21 -19.99
N ILE A 89 -7.79 -59.16 -20.24
CA ILE A 89 -6.73 -58.68 -19.36
C ILE A 89 -7.19 -57.44 -18.60
N VAL A 90 -6.88 -57.43 -17.31
CA VAL A 90 -7.06 -56.27 -16.44
C VAL A 90 -5.70 -55.56 -16.28
N PHE A 91 -5.61 -54.36 -16.81
CA PHE A 91 -4.49 -53.43 -16.61
C PHE A 91 -4.80 -52.57 -15.38
N THR A 92 -4.03 -52.72 -14.32
CA THR A 92 -4.18 -51.95 -13.07
C THR A 92 -3.07 -50.92 -12.97
N TYR A 93 -3.39 -49.69 -12.56
CA TYR A 93 -2.46 -48.57 -12.51
C TYR A 93 -2.62 -47.69 -11.27
N SER A 94 -1.50 -47.14 -10.79
CA SER A 94 -1.42 -46.23 -9.65
C SER A 94 -1.77 -44.80 -10.04
N ALA A 95 -2.10 -43.97 -9.04
CA ALA A 95 -2.30 -42.54 -9.26
C ALA A 95 -1.03 -41.87 -9.83
N ASN A 96 -1.21 -40.85 -10.66
CA ASN A 96 -0.12 -40.10 -11.30
C ASN A 96 -0.09 -38.65 -10.78
N TYR A 97 0.83 -38.38 -9.87
CA TYR A 97 1.07 -37.04 -9.33
C TYR A 97 2.09 -36.22 -10.14
N GLY A 98 2.68 -36.81 -11.18
CA GLY A 98 3.65 -36.16 -12.09
C GLY A 98 3.02 -35.64 -13.37
N ILE A 99 3.82 -35.54 -14.43
CA ILE A 99 3.37 -35.23 -15.80
C ILE A 99 2.62 -36.41 -16.43
N SER A 100 2.00 -36.19 -17.59
CA SER A 100 1.38 -37.28 -18.34
C SER A 100 2.41 -38.36 -18.71
N ARG A 101 2.04 -39.65 -18.58
CA ARG A 101 2.96 -40.79 -18.82
C ARG A 101 2.33 -41.84 -19.73
N LYS A 102 3.16 -42.55 -20.51
CA LYS A 102 2.73 -43.61 -21.43
C LYS A 102 3.46 -44.94 -21.20
N ILE A 103 2.78 -46.05 -21.43
CA ILE A 103 3.34 -47.41 -21.48
C ILE A 103 2.59 -48.24 -22.52
N GLY A 104 3.30 -49.08 -23.27
CA GLY A 104 2.67 -50.06 -24.16
C GLY A 104 2.57 -51.43 -23.50
N VAL A 105 1.54 -52.19 -23.86
CA VAL A 105 1.44 -53.63 -23.59
C VAL A 105 1.46 -54.36 -24.92
N VAL A 106 2.51 -55.15 -25.14
CA VAL A 106 2.74 -55.93 -26.34
C VAL A 106 2.15 -57.32 -26.15
N PHE A 107 1.30 -57.73 -27.09
CA PHE A 107 0.70 -59.06 -27.17
C PHE A 107 1.35 -59.83 -28.33
N GLU A 108 1.81 -61.05 -28.08
CA GLU A 108 2.58 -61.83 -29.04
C GLU A 108 2.00 -63.24 -29.20
N LYS A 109 1.92 -63.70 -30.45
CA LYS A 109 1.61 -65.08 -30.83
C LYS A 109 2.39 -65.48 -32.08
N GLY A 110 3.40 -66.34 -31.90
CA GLY A 110 4.32 -66.68 -32.99
C GLY A 110 5.03 -65.42 -33.50
N SER A 111 4.92 -65.12 -34.79
CA SER A 111 5.44 -63.88 -35.40
C SER A 111 4.44 -62.71 -35.42
N LEU A 112 3.23 -62.90 -34.89
CA LEU A 112 2.21 -61.85 -34.84
C LEU A 112 2.34 -61.05 -33.54
N THR A 113 2.35 -59.73 -33.67
CA THR A 113 2.44 -58.80 -32.55
C THR A 113 1.37 -57.71 -32.70
N ASP A 114 0.65 -57.41 -31.61
CA ASP A 114 -0.21 -56.21 -31.52
C ASP A 114 0.08 -55.49 -30.19
N THR A 115 -0.07 -54.17 -30.14
CA THR A 115 0.30 -53.37 -28.96
C THR A 115 -0.83 -52.43 -28.56
N VAL A 116 -1.10 -52.37 -27.25
CA VAL A 116 -2.03 -51.40 -26.66
C VAL A 116 -1.24 -50.32 -25.93
N MET A 117 -1.35 -49.07 -26.37
CA MET A 117 -0.75 -47.92 -25.71
C MET A 117 -1.68 -47.38 -24.62
N PHE A 118 -1.17 -47.28 -23.40
CA PHE A 118 -1.88 -46.68 -22.27
C PHE A 118 -1.26 -45.32 -21.95
N SER A 119 -2.04 -44.25 -22.10
CA SER A 119 -1.65 -42.88 -21.82
C SER A 119 -2.39 -42.39 -20.59
N GLN A 120 -1.69 -42.20 -19.47
CA GLN A 120 -2.28 -41.74 -18.22
C GLN A 120 -2.05 -40.24 -18.02
N ALA A 121 -3.14 -39.49 -17.80
CA ALA A 121 -3.06 -38.09 -17.44
C ALA A 121 -2.25 -37.87 -16.14
N GLY A 122 -1.52 -36.77 -16.07
CA GLY A 122 -0.78 -36.35 -14.88
C GLY A 122 -1.52 -35.29 -14.08
N ALA A 123 -1.12 -35.10 -12.82
CA ALA A 123 -1.56 -33.94 -12.02
C ALA A 123 -0.85 -32.65 -12.44
N ILE A 124 0.33 -32.74 -13.05
CA ILE A 124 1.10 -31.62 -13.59
C ILE A 124 0.76 -31.48 -15.07
N THR A 125 0.17 -30.35 -15.45
CA THR A 125 -0.14 -30.01 -16.86
C THR A 125 0.90 -29.08 -17.48
N ASP A 126 1.52 -28.22 -16.68
CA ASP A 126 2.57 -27.29 -17.11
C ASP A 126 3.88 -27.66 -16.41
N ALA A 127 4.70 -28.46 -17.08
CA ALA A 127 6.00 -28.89 -16.56
C ALA A 127 6.98 -27.72 -16.48
N SER A 128 7.74 -27.63 -15.38
CA SER A 128 8.78 -26.63 -15.18
C SER A 128 10.08 -27.30 -14.75
N LEU A 129 11.17 -26.96 -15.43
CA LEU A 129 12.51 -27.46 -15.16
C LEU A 129 13.50 -26.37 -15.55
N SER A 130 14.30 -25.90 -14.59
CA SER A 130 15.33 -24.89 -14.83
C SER A 130 16.48 -25.05 -13.85
N PHE A 131 17.72 -24.90 -14.31
CA PHE A 131 18.85 -24.71 -13.41
C PHE A 131 18.76 -23.32 -12.78
N SER A 132 19.08 -23.22 -11.48
CA SER A 132 19.07 -21.92 -10.79
C SER A 132 20.14 -20.98 -11.37
N LYS A 133 21.22 -21.55 -11.92
CA LYS A 133 22.22 -20.85 -12.73
C LYS A 133 22.45 -21.61 -14.03
N PRO A 134 22.40 -20.94 -15.19
CA PRO A 134 22.55 -21.60 -16.49
C PRO A 134 24.00 -21.95 -16.83
N ALA A 135 24.99 -21.47 -16.07
CA ALA A 135 26.39 -21.80 -16.28
C ALA A 135 27.17 -21.88 -14.96
N VAL A 136 28.20 -22.73 -14.95
CA VAL A 136 29.17 -22.86 -13.84
C VAL A 136 30.59 -22.93 -14.38
N THR A 137 31.53 -22.33 -13.65
CA THR A 137 32.97 -22.41 -13.95
C THR A 137 33.70 -23.16 -12.84
N LEU A 138 34.35 -24.26 -13.20
CA LEU A 138 34.99 -25.21 -12.29
C LEU A 138 36.51 -25.06 -12.31
N LEU A 139 37.13 -25.47 -11.20
CA LEU A 139 38.58 -25.61 -11.02
C LEU A 139 39.15 -26.71 -11.92
N LYS A 140 40.48 -26.71 -12.06
CA LYS A 140 41.18 -27.73 -12.88
C LYS A 140 41.07 -29.15 -12.33
N SER A 141 40.96 -29.28 -11.00
CA SER A 141 41.00 -30.56 -10.32
C SER A 141 39.71 -31.33 -10.51
N ARG A 142 39.78 -32.65 -10.41
CA ARG A 142 38.60 -33.49 -10.28
C ARG A 142 37.77 -33.07 -9.07
N SER A 143 36.45 -33.17 -9.18
CA SER A 143 35.53 -32.80 -8.08
C SER A 143 34.12 -33.32 -8.33
N GLN A 144 33.36 -33.50 -7.27
CA GLN A 144 31.91 -33.64 -7.34
C GLN A 144 31.25 -32.26 -7.25
N ILE A 145 30.24 -32.00 -8.06
CA ILE A 145 29.55 -30.71 -8.14
C ILE A 145 28.06 -30.93 -7.91
N PHE A 146 27.48 -30.11 -7.03
CA PHE A 146 26.04 -30.00 -6.86
C PHE A 146 25.52 -28.70 -7.47
N THR A 147 24.47 -28.78 -8.28
CA THR A 147 23.81 -27.62 -8.90
C THR A 147 22.29 -27.66 -8.64
N PRO A 148 21.72 -26.61 -8.02
CA PRO A 148 20.31 -26.59 -7.67
C PRO A 148 19.42 -26.34 -8.88
N ILE A 149 18.27 -27.02 -8.93
CA ILE A 149 17.23 -26.83 -9.96
C ILE A 149 15.94 -26.33 -9.33
N SER A 150 15.18 -25.54 -10.08
CA SER A 150 13.79 -25.18 -9.79
C SER A 150 12.86 -26.00 -10.68
N THR A 151 12.03 -26.84 -10.06
CA THR A 151 11.14 -27.76 -10.77
C THR A 151 9.88 -28.12 -9.96
N ASN A 152 8.78 -28.35 -10.66
CA ASN A 152 7.56 -28.97 -10.10
C ASN A 152 7.52 -30.50 -10.24
N LEU A 153 8.55 -31.12 -10.83
CA LEU A 153 8.58 -32.53 -11.24
C LEU A 153 8.93 -33.52 -10.12
N ARG A 154 8.70 -33.16 -8.85
CA ARG A 154 9.11 -33.96 -7.68
C ARG A 154 8.64 -35.42 -7.74
N TYR A 155 7.42 -35.66 -8.22
CA TYR A 155 6.80 -37.00 -8.27
C TYR A 155 7.14 -37.82 -9.52
N CYS A 156 7.89 -37.24 -10.47
CA CYS A 156 8.35 -37.91 -11.69
C CYS A 156 9.83 -37.59 -11.97
N ILE A 157 10.61 -37.31 -10.91
CA ILE A 157 12.04 -36.99 -11.05
C ILE A 157 12.84 -38.20 -11.56
N ASP A 158 12.36 -39.42 -11.27
CA ASP A 158 12.95 -40.68 -11.75
C ASP A 158 12.76 -40.90 -13.27
N ASP A 159 11.86 -40.11 -13.90
CA ASP A 159 11.64 -40.09 -15.35
C ASP A 159 12.49 -39.02 -16.05
N LEU A 160 13.31 -38.26 -15.31
CA LEU A 160 14.23 -37.28 -15.87
C LEU A 160 15.41 -37.97 -16.56
N GLU A 161 15.73 -37.51 -17.76
CA GLU A 161 16.88 -37.96 -18.53
C GLU A 161 17.89 -36.82 -18.65
N ALA A 162 19.16 -37.17 -18.86
CA ALA A 162 20.20 -36.17 -19.08
C ALA A 162 21.22 -36.63 -20.12
N SER A 163 21.67 -35.68 -20.93
CA SER A 163 22.76 -35.85 -21.87
C SER A 163 23.81 -34.75 -21.71
N VAL A 164 25.05 -35.05 -22.09
CA VAL A 164 26.15 -34.10 -22.10
C VAL A 164 26.65 -33.92 -23.53
N THR A 165 26.65 -32.67 -23.99
CA THR A 165 27.27 -32.28 -25.25
C THR A 165 28.62 -31.65 -24.96
N TYR A 166 29.70 -32.30 -25.39
CA TYR A 166 31.06 -31.79 -25.24
C TYR A 166 31.44 -30.90 -26.43
N TYR A 167 32.24 -29.86 -26.18
CA TYR A 167 32.73 -28.97 -27.22
C TYR A 167 34.22 -29.21 -27.47
N ASP A 168 34.62 -29.22 -28.74
CA ASP A 168 36.03 -29.29 -29.13
C ASP A 168 36.76 -27.93 -28.96
N ASN A 169 38.06 -27.91 -29.31
CA ASN A 169 38.90 -26.71 -29.17
C ASN A 169 38.47 -25.54 -30.08
N ASP A 170 37.71 -25.81 -31.14
CA ASP A 170 37.16 -24.80 -32.05
C ASP A 170 35.75 -24.35 -31.63
N GLY A 171 35.22 -24.90 -30.52
CA GLY A 171 33.90 -24.59 -29.97
C GLY A 171 32.75 -25.28 -30.71
N LEU A 172 33.03 -26.34 -31.48
CA LEU A 172 32.00 -27.13 -32.16
C LEU A 172 31.45 -28.23 -31.23
N PRO A 173 30.13 -28.42 -31.17
CA PRO A 173 29.51 -29.45 -30.34
C PRO A 173 29.69 -30.85 -30.96
N ASN A 174 30.08 -31.82 -30.13
CA ASN A 174 30.06 -33.24 -30.47
C ASN A 174 28.66 -33.85 -30.27
N ASP A 175 28.50 -35.11 -30.70
CA ASP A 175 27.28 -35.87 -30.45
C ASP A 175 26.97 -35.95 -28.93
N PRO A 176 25.72 -35.70 -28.50
CA PRO A 176 25.34 -35.79 -27.09
C PRO A 176 25.53 -37.21 -26.53
N VAL A 177 26.15 -37.31 -25.35
CA VAL A 177 26.33 -38.58 -24.62
C VAL A 177 25.26 -38.68 -23.53
N THR A 178 24.45 -39.74 -23.52
CA THR A 178 23.47 -39.98 -22.45
C THR A 178 24.17 -40.32 -21.14
N VAL A 179 23.87 -39.57 -20.08
CA VAL A 179 24.51 -39.71 -18.75
C VAL A 179 23.52 -39.99 -17.62
N LEU A 180 22.22 -39.79 -17.85
CA LEU A 180 21.15 -40.20 -16.97
C LEU A 180 20.02 -40.75 -17.83
N THR A 181 19.68 -42.03 -17.61
CA THR A 181 18.53 -42.68 -18.25
C THR A 181 17.37 -42.77 -17.26
N ARG A 182 16.15 -42.90 -17.79
CA ARG A 182 14.98 -43.22 -16.98
C ARG A 182 15.25 -44.47 -16.16
N ALA A 183 14.82 -44.47 -14.89
CA ALA A 183 15.21 -45.44 -13.86
C ALA A 183 14.91 -46.95 -14.12
N GLU A 184 14.52 -47.35 -15.34
CA GLU A 184 14.17 -48.74 -15.69
C GLU A 184 14.66 -49.21 -17.09
N GLU A 185 15.65 -48.53 -17.71
CA GLU A 185 16.41 -49.11 -18.84
C GLU A 185 17.75 -49.66 -18.34
N GLY A 186 17.75 -50.91 -17.87
CA GLY A 186 18.96 -51.66 -17.53
C GLY A 186 19.29 -52.67 -18.63
N GLU A 187 20.41 -52.42 -19.31
CA GLU A 187 21.24 -53.32 -20.13
C GLU A 187 20.55 -54.22 -21.17
N GLU A 188 20.54 -53.76 -22.44
CA GLU A 188 20.78 -54.65 -23.59
C GLU A 188 21.91 -54.06 -24.44
N GLY A 189 23.03 -54.78 -24.51
CA GLY A 189 24.12 -54.50 -25.42
C GLY A 189 23.67 -54.72 -26.86
N GLY A 190 23.99 -53.75 -27.73
CA GLY A 190 23.77 -53.83 -29.16
C GLY A 190 24.88 -53.10 -29.89
N GLU A 191 25.83 -53.85 -30.44
CA GLU A 191 26.77 -53.38 -31.45
C GLU A 191 25.98 -52.93 -32.70
N GLY A 192 26.28 -51.73 -33.21
CA GLY A 192 25.70 -51.18 -34.42
C GLY A 192 26.78 -50.56 -35.31
N GLU A 193 26.99 -51.17 -36.47
CA GLU A 193 27.96 -50.78 -37.50
C GLU A 193 27.60 -49.47 -38.23
N GLY A 194 28.64 -48.67 -38.52
CA GLY A 194 28.93 -48.17 -39.86
C GLY A 194 28.15 -46.97 -40.41
N GLY A 195 28.80 -45.80 -40.41
CA GLY A 195 28.44 -44.66 -41.27
C GLY A 195 29.57 -43.63 -41.32
N ASP A 196 30.34 -43.62 -42.41
CA ASP A 196 31.42 -42.66 -42.67
C ASP A 196 30.88 -41.25 -42.96
N GLU A 197 31.25 -40.28 -42.12
CA GLU A 197 31.56 -38.88 -42.48
C GLU A 197 32.37 -38.27 -41.32
N PRO A 198 33.26 -37.27 -41.55
CA PRO A 198 34.39 -36.98 -40.67
C PRO A 198 33.93 -36.44 -39.30
N GLN A 199 33.88 -37.34 -38.30
CA GLN A 199 33.71 -36.98 -36.91
C GLN A 199 34.89 -36.13 -36.42
N ALA A 200 34.58 -35.00 -35.80
CA ALA A 200 35.50 -34.32 -34.90
C ALA A 200 36.02 -35.34 -33.88
N GLN A 201 37.30 -35.26 -33.52
CA GLN A 201 37.91 -36.23 -32.61
C GLN A 201 37.06 -36.38 -31.34
N PRO A 202 36.78 -37.61 -30.87
CA PRO A 202 35.98 -37.82 -29.68
C PRO A 202 36.70 -37.16 -28.50
N VAL A 203 36.12 -36.06 -27.99
CA VAL A 203 36.54 -35.48 -26.72
C VAL A 203 36.25 -36.51 -25.65
N GLU A 204 37.28 -36.95 -24.93
CA GLU A 204 37.15 -37.93 -23.86
C GLU A 204 36.12 -37.44 -22.83
N PRO A 205 35.05 -38.21 -22.54
CA PRO A 205 34.00 -37.78 -21.62
C PRO A 205 34.58 -37.49 -20.23
N TRP A 206 34.36 -36.27 -19.74
CA TRP A 206 34.91 -35.82 -18.45
C TRP A 206 33.86 -35.48 -17.40
N ILE A 207 32.56 -35.55 -17.74
CA ILE A 207 31.44 -35.51 -16.78
C ILE A 207 30.90 -36.92 -16.59
N SER A 208 30.73 -37.34 -15.34
CA SER A 208 30.24 -38.69 -14.98
C SER A 208 29.38 -38.66 -13.71
N ASN A 209 28.86 -39.83 -13.30
CA ASN A 209 28.11 -40.02 -12.06
C ASN A 209 26.96 -39.02 -11.86
N VAL A 210 26.25 -38.70 -12.95
CA VAL A 210 25.13 -37.76 -12.93
C VAL A 210 23.95 -38.38 -12.20
N SER A 211 23.45 -37.69 -11.18
CA SER A 211 22.26 -38.09 -10.43
C SER A 211 21.35 -36.89 -10.19
N ALA A 212 20.05 -37.13 -10.24
CA ALA A 212 19.04 -36.09 -10.10
C ALA A 212 18.21 -36.28 -8.83
N THR A 213 17.92 -35.16 -8.16
CA THR A 213 16.89 -35.09 -7.13
C THR A 213 16.01 -33.88 -7.40
N TYR A 214 14.86 -33.78 -6.74
CA TYR A 214 14.01 -32.59 -6.83
C TYR A 214 14.70 -31.30 -6.30
N LYS A 215 15.85 -31.41 -5.63
CA LYS A 215 16.63 -30.26 -5.14
C LYS A 215 17.71 -29.80 -6.13
N GLY A 216 18.18 -30.67 -7.00
CA GLY A 216 19.34 -30.40 -7.84
C GLY A 216 19.96 -31.64 -8.47
N ILE A 217 20.98 -31.40 -9.28
CA ILE A 217 21.79 -32.41 -9.96
C ILE A 217 23.15 -32.50 -9.28
N THR A 218 23.64 -33.72 -9.08
CA THR A 218 25.02 -33.99 -8.68
C THR A 218 25.75 -34.65 -9.85
N PHE A 219 26.96 -34.23 -10.15
CA PHE A 219 27.81 -34.85 -11.17
C PHE A 219 29.28 -34.75 -10.78
N GLU A 220 30.12 -35.62 -11.34
CA GLU A 220 31.56 -35.61 -11.14
C GLU A 220 32.29 -35.13 -12.39
N VAL A 221 33.35 -34.37 -12.19
CA VAL A 221 34.29 -33.97 -13.24
C VAL A 221 35.67 -34.58 -13.00
N THR A 222 36.35 -35.00 -14.07
CA THR A 222 37.74 -35.49 -14.00
C THR A 222 38.74 -34.34 -13.98
N ASP A 223 40.02 -34.63 -13.77
CA ASP A 223 41.10 -33.64 -13.87
C ASP A 223 41.19 -33.05 -15.29
N ASN A 224 41.44 -31.75 -15.39
CA ASN A 224 41.69 -31.06 -16.65
C ASN A 224 43.20 -30.85 -16.88
N ASP A 225 43.83 -31.82 -17.52
CA ASP A 225 45.26 -31.80 -17.85
C ASP A 225 45.56 -31.19 -19.23
N SER A 226 44.54 -30.68 -19.93
CA SER A 226 44.67 -30.17 -21.31
C SER A 226 45.42 -28.84 -21.42
N GLY A 227 45.56 -28.11 -20.31
CA GLY A 227 46.16 -26.76 -20.29
C GLY A 227 45.25 -25.65 -20.83
N PHE A 228 44.04 -25.97 -21.29
CA PHE A 228 43.01 -25.01 -21.74
C PHE A 228 41.68 -25.26 -21.04
N ALA A 229 40.76 -24.28 -21.09
CA ALA A 229 39.42 -24.49 -20.57
C ALA A 229 38.62 -25.42 -21.50
N ARG A 230 37.86 -26.35 -20.94
CA ARG A 230 36.96 -27.25 -21.67
C ARG A 230 35.50 -26.99 -21.29
N ILE A 231 34.60 -27.15 -22.25
CA ILE A 231 33.18 -26.78 -22.11
C ILE A 231 32.30 -28.00 -22.42
N ALA A 232 31.24 -28.16 -21.65
CA ALA A 232 30.18 -29.13 -21.91
C ALA A 232 28.82 -28.59 -21.49
N ASP A 233 27.78 -28.93 -22.24
CA ASP A 233 26.39 -28.61 -21.91
C ASP A 233 25.70 -29.86 -21.33
N LEU A 234 25.37 -29.81 -20.03
CA LEU A 234 24.54 -30.81 -19.37
C LEU A 234 23.07 -30.46 -19.57
N THR A 235 22.39 -31.21 -20.45
CA THR A 235 20.99 -31.03 -20.77
C THR A 235 20.14 -32.00 -19.96
N LEU A 236 19.25 -31.47 -19.12
CA LEU A 236 18.19 -32.22 -18.48
C LEU A 236 16.94 -32.14 -19.34
N PHE A 237 16.23 -33.25 -19.50
CA PHE A 237 14.95 -33.24 -20.19
C PHE A 237 13.99 -34.31 -19.68
N ILE A 238 12.71 -34.05 -19.84
CA ILE A 238 11.63 -35.00 -19.59
C ILE A 238 10.61 -34.91 -20.72
N GLU A 239 10.17 -36.06 -21.23
CA GLU A 239 9.15 -36.16 -22.27
C GLU A 239 7.81 -36.60 -21.66
N ASP A 240 6.74 -35.90 -21.99
CA ASP A 240 5.38 -36.28 -21.58
C ASP A 240 4.76 -37.36 -22.48
N ALA A 241 3.54 -37.82 -22.18
CA ALA A 241 2.86 -38.84 -22.98
C ALA A 241 2.59 -38.40 -24.43
N LYS A 242 2.52 -37.10 -24.73
CA LYS A 242 2.28 -36.56 -26.07
C LYS A 242 3.56 -36.38 -26.88
N GLY A 243 4.73 -36.55 -26.27
CA GLY A 243 6.02 -36.27 -26.91
C GLY A 243 6.49 -34.83 -26.71
N GLU A 244 5.86 -34.06 -25.82
CA GLU A 244 6.33 -32.71 -25.51
C GLU A 244 7.52 -32.80 -24.54
N ILE A 245 8.64 -32.19 -24.94
CA ILE A 245 9.89 -32.20 -24.18
C ILE A 245 10.02 -30.91 -23.38
N THR A 246 10.13 -31.04 -22.07
CA THR A 246 10.56 -29.95 -21.17
C THR A 246 12.04 -30.14 -20.86
N LYS A 247 12.88 -29.16 -21.20
CA LYS A 247 14.33 -29.27 -21.03
C LYS A 247 14.97 -28.03 -20.41
N SER A 248 16.14 -28.22 -19.79
CA SER A 248 16.99 -27.18 -19.22
C SER A 248 18.46 -27.53 -19.46
N VAL A 249 19.30 -26.53 -19.70
CA VAL A 249 20.72 -26.72 -20.02
C VAL A 249 21.58 -26.00 -18.98
N LEU A 250 22.63 -26.68 -18.52
CA LEU A 250 23.71 -26.10 -17.72
C LEU A 250 25.01 -26.16 -18.52
N THR A 251 25.58 -24.99 -18.80
CA THR A 251 26.92 -24.90 -19.40
C THR A 251 27.98 -25.04 -18.32
N VAL A 252 28.74 -26.13 -18.37
CA VAL A 252 29.84 -26.44 -17.47
C VAL A 252 31.16 -26.08 -18.17
N THR A 253 31.87 -25.10 -17.63
CA THR A 253 33.22 -24.73 -18.08
C THR A 253 34.23 -25.19 -17.04
N GLN A 254 35.10 -26.14 -17.36
CA GLN A 254 36.20 -26.52 -16.48
C GLN A 254 37.48 -25.83 -16.92
N GLY A 255 38.00 -24.94 -16.08
CA GLY A 255 39.18 -24.13 -16.38
C GLY A 255 40.50 -24.80 -15.98
N ILE A 256 41.55 -23.98 -15.90
CA ILE A 256 42.89 -24.34 -15.39
C ILE A 256 43.20 -23.68 -14.02
N ALA A 257 42.20 -23.01 -13.43
CA ALA A 257 42.38 -22.23 -12.21
C ALA A 257 42.58 -23.14 -10.99
N LEU A 258 43.44 -22.69 -10.08
CA LEU A 258 43.57 -23.22 -8.72
C LEU A 258 42.52 -22.57 -7.79
N PRO A 259 42.22 -23.18 -6.63
CA PRO A 259 41.34 -22.58 -5.64
C PRO A 259 41.76 -21.15 -5.28
N ALA A 260 40.84 -20.19 -5.37
CA ALA A 260 41.08 -18.78 -5.09
C ALA A 260 39.87 -18.13 -4.41
N LEU A 261 40.10 -17.65 -3.19
CA LEU A 261 39.13 -16.91 -2.38
C LEU A 261 39.84 -15.78 -1.66
N LYS A 262 39.34 -14.55 -1.81
CA LYS A 262 39.83 -13.38 -1.10
C LYS A 262 38.67 -12.44 -0.79
N LEU A 263 38.32 -12.35 0.50
CA LEU A 263 37.35 -11.38 1.01
C LEU A 263 37.92 -9.95 0.89
N ASP A 264 37.03 -8.98 0.68
CA ASP A 264 37.36 -7.55 0.60
C ASP A 264 37.81 -7.00 1.94
N SER A 265 37.31 -7.62 3.01
CA SER A 265 37.59 -7.25 4.38
C SER A 265 37.87 -8.49 5.22
N ASN A 266 38.77 -8.34 6.19
CA ASN A 266 39.10 -9.35 7.18
C ASN A 266 38.49 -9.05 8.56
N ALA A 267 37.79 -7.93 8.71
CA ALA A 267 37.08 -7.58 9.93
C ALA A 267 35.90 -6.64 9.64
N GLU A 268 34.73 -6.98 10.18
CA GLU A 268 33.51 -6.18 10.03
C GLU A 268 32.88 -5.89 11.40
N THR A 269 32.20 -4.75 11.49
CA THR A 269 31.45 -4.36 12.68
C THR A 269 29.99 -4.12 12.34
N TYR A 270 29.11 -4.80 13.05
CA TYR A 270 27.66 -4.74 12.87
C TYR A 270 26.96 -4.22 14.13
N GLU A 271 25.81 -3.59 13.94
CA GLU A 271 24.93 -3.21 15.04
C GLU A 271 24.33 -4.44 15.76
N GLY A 272 23.86 -4.26 16.98
CA GLY A 272 23.34 -5.34 17.84
C GLY A 272 22.02 -5.98 17.39
N TYR A 273 21.52 -5.64 16.20
CA TYR A 273 20.28 -6.17 15.64
C TYR A 273 20.46 -7.58 15.07
N ALA A 274 19.35 -8.30 14.93
CA ALA A 274 19.31 -9.47 14.07
C ALA A 274 19.27 -8.99 12.60
N GLN A 275 20.16 -9.50 11.76
CA GLN A 275 20.31 -9.02 10.38
C GLN A 275 21.05 -10.05 9.51
N ASP A 276 20.76 -10.05 8.22
CA ASP A 276 21.58 -10.76 7.23
C ASP A 276 22.77 -9.89 6.83
N CYS A 277 23.92 -10.53 6.61
CA CYS A 277 25.21 -9.88 6.41
C CYS A 277 25.91 -10.49 5.19
N ALA A 278 26.67 -9.64 4.49
CA ALA A 278 27.55 -10.05 3.41
C ALA A 278 28.91 -9.37 3.56
N VAL A 279 29.97 -10.14 3.31
CA VAL A 279 31.35 -9.67 3.16
C VAL A 279 31.76 -9.96 1.71
N PRO A 280 31.80 -8.95 0.85
CA PRO A 280 32.19 -9.11 -0.55
C PRO A 280 33.55 -9.77 -0.73
N ALA A 281 33.76 -10.36 -1.91
CA ALA A 281 35.02 -11.02 -2.25
C ALA A 281 35.61 -10.50 -3.57
N THR A 282 36.82 -9.96 -3.52
CA THR A 282 37.62 -9.53 -4.67
C THR A 282 37.97 -10.68 -5.61
N THR A 283 37.98 -11.91 -5.11
CA THR A 283 38.18 -13.12 -5.91
C THR A 283 37.43 -14.27 -5.25
N ASN A 284 36.60 -14.97 -6.02
CA ASN A 284 35.84 -16.12 -5.55
C ASN A 284 35.54 -17.06 -6.72
N ASN A 285 36.26 -18.18 -6.81
CA ASN A 285 35.97 -19.26 -7.76
C ASN A 285 35.42 -20.53 -7.07
N LEU A 286 34.95 -20.40 -5.82
CA LEU A 286 34.53 -21.53 -5.00
C LEU A 286 33.01 -21.69 -4.87
N VAL A 287 32.21 -20.82 -5.47
CA VAL A 287 30.73 -20.90 -5.42
C VAL A 287 30.18 -22.28 -5.85
N PRO A 288 30.68 -22.91 -6.94
CA PRO A 288 30.25 -24.27 -7.32
C PRO A 288 30.61 -25.37 -6.33
N TYR A 289 31.47 -25.06 -5.35
CA TYR A 289 31.99 -25.94 -4.32
C TYR A 289 31.47 -25.58 -2.93
N SER A 290 30.41 -24.77 -2.85
CA SER A 290 29.92 -24.19 -1.60
C SER A 290 29.53 -25.23 -0.53
N ASP A 291 29.16 -26.45 -0.94
CA ASP A 291 28.86 -27.61 -0.10
C ASP A 291 30.11 -28.34 0.43
N GLN A 292 31.27 -28.07 -0.17
CA GLN A 292 32.58 -28.65 0.18
C GLN A 292 33.44 -27.69 1.01
N ILE A 293 33.04 -26.44 1.18
CA ILE A 293 33.76 -25.46 1.99
C ILE A 293 33.55 -25.78 3.48
N GLY A 294 34.66 -25.91 4.22
CA GLY A 294 34.62 -26.01 5.67
C GLY A 294 34.41 -24.64 6.30
N TYR A 295 33.38 -24.52 7.14
CA TYR A 295 33.10 -23.32 7.94
C TYR A 295 33.38 -23.60 9.41
N ASP A 296 34.27 -22.81 10.02
CA ASP A 296 34.56 -22.82 11.46
C ASP A 296 34.24 -21.43 12.02
N VAL A 297 33.37 -21.36 13.03
CA VAL A 297 33.08 -20.10 13.73
C VAL A 297 33.73 -20.14 15.09
N ALA A 298 34.86 -19.44 15.21
CA ALA A 298 35.60 -19.33 16.46
C ALA A 298 35.12 -18.11 17.26
N TYR A 299 34.34 -18.35 18.31
CA TYR A 299 33.89 -17.29 19.22
C TYR A 299 35.00 -16.90 20.20
N ASP A 300 35.26 -15.59 20.37
CA ASP A 300 36.27 -15.10 21.32
C ASP A 300 35.86 -15.44 22.77
N VAL A 301 34.55 -15.48 23.03
CA VAL A 301 33.94 -16.00 24.27
C VAL A 301 33.10 -17.24 23.93
N PRO A 302 33.35 -18.39 24.56
CA PRO A 302 32.60 -19.62 24.27
C PRO A 302 31.08 -19.44 24.42
N VAL A 303 30.33 -19.93 23.43
CA VAL A 303 28.87 -20.01 23.44
C VAL A 303 28.42 -21.46 23.60
N ALA A 304 27.30 -21.67 24.30
CA ALA A 304 26.70 -22.98 24.44
C ALA A 304 26.07 -23.44 23.11
N GLU A 305 26.00 -24.74 22.90
CA GLU A 305 25.32 -25.34 21.75
C GLU A 305 23.87 -24.85 21.69
N GLY A 306 23.45 -24.33 20.52
CA GLY A 306 22.13 -23.73 20.31
C GLY A 306 22.04 -22.23 20.67
N ALA A 307 23.12 -21.62 21.17
CA ALA A 307 23.22 -20.17 21.45
C ALA A 307 24.16 -19.43 20.48
N GLU A 308 24.53 -20.06 19.36
CA GLU A 308 25.31 -19.47 18.29
C GLU A 308 24.59 -18.24 17.74
N TRP A 309 25.33 -17.14 17.58
CA TRP A 309 24.77 -15.90 17.07
C TRP A 309 25.23 -15.54 15.66
N ILE A 310 26.13 -16.33 15.08
CA ILE A 310 26.44 -16.31 13.64
C ILE A 310 25.81 -17.56 13.08
N LEU A 311 24.87 -17.38 12.17
CA LEU A 311 24.04 -18.44 11.63
C LEU A 311 24.29 -18.58 10.12
N LYS A 312 24.29 -19.82 9.65
CA LYS A 312 24.31 -20.17 8.21
C LYS A 312 25.42 -19.46 7.40
N PRO A 313 26.70 -19.48 7.83
CA PRO A 313 27.77 -18.96 6.99
C PRO A 313 27.84 -19.75 5.68
N ALA A 314 27.87 -19.04 4.55
CA ALA A 314 27.92 -19.63 3.22
C ALA A 314 28.63 -18.71 2.23
N ILE A 315 29.36 -19.28 1.28
CA ILE A 315 29.88 -18.57 0.10
C ILE A 315 28.82 -18.52 -0.99
N THR A 316 28.54 -17.32 -1.50
CA THR A 316 27.67 -17.03 -2.65
C THR A 316 28.43 -16.21 -3.68
N ASP A 317 27.77 -15.77 -4.76
CA ASP A 317 28.39 -14.84 -5.70
C ASP A 317 28.74 -13.49 -5.07
N ASP A 318 28.02 -13.10 -4.01
CA ASP A 318 28.22 -11.85 -3.27
C ASP A 318 29.36 -11.95 -2.24
N GLY A 319 30.06 -13.09 -2.16
CA GLY A 319 31.12 -13.34 -1.18
C GLY A 319 30.66 -14.20 0.00
N LEU A 320 31.10 -13.88 1.21
CA LEU A 320 30.69 -14.57 2.44
C LEU A 320 29.38 -13.98 2.97
N THR A 321 28.33 -14.79 3.01
CA THR A 321 27.02 -14.44 3.58
C THR A 321 26.79 -15.19 4.90
N PHE A 322 26.08 -14.57 5.83
CA PHE A 322 25.68 -15.16 7.12
C PHE A 322 24.54 -14.32 7.74
N SER A 323 23.88 -14.85 8.76
CA SER A 323 22.91 -14.09 9.56
C SER A 323 23.44 -13.88 10.98
N LEU A 324 23.14 -12.74 11.56
CA LEU A 324 23.39 -12.42 12.96
C LEU A 324 22.12 -12.54 13.78
N ALA A 325 22.21 -13.20 14.94
CA ALA A 325 21.19 -13.07 15.97
C ALA A 325 21.31 -11.72 16.70
N LYS A 326 20.25 -11.29 17.39
CA LYS A 326 20.27 -10.09 18.24
C LYS A 326 21.30 -10.22 19.36
N ASN A 327 22.05 -9.16 19.67
CA ASN A 327 22.96 -9.12 20.81
C ASN A 327 22.26 -8.52 22.04
N GLU A 328 21.63 -9.36 22.85
CA GLU A 328 20.93 -8.91 24.07
C GLU A 328 21.87 -8.57 25.24
N GLY A 329 23.18 -8.79 25.08
CA GLY A 329 24.19 -8.40 26.06
C GLY A 329 24.46 -6.90 26.08
N SER A 330 25.05 -6.41 27.18
CA SER A 330 25.46 -5.02 27.33
C SER A 330 26.81 -4.69 26.71
N GLU A 331 27.58 -5.70 26.27
CA GLU A 331 28.92 -5.56 25.71
C GLU A 331 28.98 -6.05 24.26
N PRO A 332 29.90 -5.49 23.43
CA PRO A 332 30.17 -6.03 22.11
C PRO A 332 30.62 -7.49 22.20
N ARG A 333 30.18 -8.31 21.25
CA ARG A 333 30.60 -9.72 21.12
C ARG A 333 31.34 -9.94 19.82
N THR A 334 32.30 -10.86 19.82
CA THR A 334 33.21 -11.08 18.69
C THR A 334 33.37 -12.56 18.36
N ALA A 335 33.46 -12.86 17.08
CA ALA A 335 33.77 -14.19 16.56
C ALA A 335 34.50 -14.08 15.23
N THR A 336 35.24 -15.12 14.85
CA THR A 336 35.92 -15.19 13.56
C THR A 336 35.30 -16.32 12.74
N ILE A 337 34.72 -15.98 11.59
CA ILE A 337 34.31 -16.98 10.59
C ILE A 337 35.56 -17.34 9.80
N ARG A 338 35.91 -18.62 9.77
CA ARG A 338 37.03 -19.18 9.00
C ARG A 338 36.47 -20.10 7.93
N LEU A 339 36.96 -19.90 6.72
CA LEU A 339 36.64 -20.70 5.55
C LEU A 339 37.89 -21.46 5.13
N ASN A 340 37.73 -22.73 4.82
CA ASN A 340 38.79 -23.54 4.25
C ASN A 340 38.25 -24.41 3.12
N PHE A 341 39.02 -24.50 2.04
CA PHE A 341 38.78 -25.41 0.94
C PHE A 341 40.11 -26.01 0.52
N THR A 342 40.13 -27.31 0.25
CA THR A 342 41.28 -28.02 -0.30
C THR A 342 40.80 -28.85 -1.46
N ASP A 343 41.43 -28.70 -2.63
CA ASP A 343 41.13 -29.54 -3.78
C ASP A 343 41.79 -30.92 -3.67
N GLU A 344 41.46 -31.82 -4.60
CA GLU A 344 42.00 -33.20 -4.65
C GLU A 344 43.51 -33.25 -4.94
N HIS A 345 44.11 -32.15 -5.43
CA HIS A 345 45.57 -32.03 -5.62
C HIS A 345 46.27 -31.49 -4.37
N GLY A 346 45.53 -31.20 -3.28
CA GLY A 346 46.05 -30.63 -2.05
C GLY A 346 46.29 -29.12 -2.11
N ASN A 347 45.89 -28.43 -3.18
CA ASN A 347 45.90 -26.97 -3.20
C ASN A 347 44.80 -26.49 -2.27
N SER A 348 45.19 -25.65 -1.31
CA SER A 348 44.26 -25.13 -0.31
C SER A 348 44.19 -23.63 -0.37
N VAL A 349 43.02 -23.11 -0.03
CA VAL A 349 42.79 -21.69 0.19
C VAL A 349 41.99 -21.52 1.47
N SER A 350 42.31 -20.47 2.21
CA SER A 350 41.57 -20.10 3.40
C SER A 350 41.33 -18.60 3.41
N ALA A 351 40.20 -18.23 4.02
CA ALA A 351 39.85 -16.86 4.29
C ALA A 351 39.24 -16.78 5.69
N SER A 352 39.33 -15.61 6.30
CA SER A 352 38.68 -15.39 7.60
C SER A 352 38.21 -13.96 7.72
N CYS A 353 37.07 -13.76 8.36
CA CYS A 353 36.57 -12.45 8.73
C CYS A 353 36.23 -12.41 10.21
N LYS A 354 36.80 -11.43 10.93
CA LYS A 354 36.45 -11.16 12.32
C LYS A 354 35.18 -10.32 12.37
N ILE A 355 34.13 -10.86 12.95
CA ILE A 355 32.85 -10.21 13.12
C ILE A 355 32.78 -9.64 14.53
N THR A 356 32.55 -8.33 14.63
CA THR A 356 32.23 -7.63 15.87
C THR A 356 30.78 -7.19 15.83
N GLN A 357 29.97 -7.60 16.80
CA GLN A 357 28.59 -7.15 16.92
C GLN A 357 28.42 -6.31 18.18
N LYS A 358 27.95 -5.08 18.02
CA LYS A 358 27.66 -4.16 19.13
C LYS A 358 26.52 -4.67 20.03
N PRO A 359 26.35 -4.16 21.25
CA PRO A 359 25.14 -4.35 22.05
C PRO A 359 23.90 -3.90 21.30
N TYR A 360 22.75 -4.54 21.54
CA TYR A 360 21.47 -3.98 21.11
C TYR A 360 21.24 -2.65 21.86
N PRO A 361 20.83 -1.56 21.18
CA PRO A 361 20.64 -0.27 21.84
C PRO A 361 19.64 -0.38 22.99
N THR A 362 19.80 0.41 24.05
CA THR A 362 18.87 0.41 25.18
C THR A 362 17.68 1.33 24.91
N ALA A 363 16.55 1.11 25.60
CA ALA A 363 15.40 2.01 25.52
C ALA A 363 15.69 3.36 26.19
N ALA A 364 15.28 4.46 25.54
CA ALA A 364 15.14 5.79 26.11
C ALA A 364 13.66 6.06 26.38
N ASP A 365 13.35 6.77 27.46
CA ASP A 365 12.01 7.28 27.68
C ASP A 365 11.77 8.57 26.87
N PHE A 366 10.50 8.87 26.59
CA PHE A 366 10.14 10.09 25.86
C PHE A 366 10.54 11.36 26.67
N ALA A 367 10.59 11.26 28.01
CA ALA A 367 11.01 12.36 28.88
C ALA A 367 12.45 12.78 28.61
N ALA A 368 13.38 11.82 28.59
CA ALA A 368 14.80 12.07 28.37
C ALA A 368 15.03 12.64 26.99
N VAL A 369 14.32 12.12 25.97
CA VAL A 369 14.43 12.65 24.60
C VAL A 369 13.92 14.09 24.52
N ARG A 370 12.79 14.42 25.15
CA ARG A 370 12.28 15.81 25.24
C ARG A 370 13.22 16.73 26.02
N ALA A 371 14.01 16.20 26.95
CA ALA A 371 14.99 16.95 27.74
C ALA A 371 16.32 17.18 27.00
N LEU A 372 16.54 16.56 25.83
CA LEU A 372 17.71 16.82 25.01
C LEU A 372 17.72 18.26 24.47
N THR A 373 18.91 18.78 24.22
CA THR A 373 19.06 20.03 23.47
C THR A 373 18.68 19.78 22.01
N PRO A 374 17.84 20.63 21.39
CA PRO A 374 17.52 20.50 19.96
C PRO A 374 18.78 20.49 19.09
N GLY A 375 18.79 19.65 18.06
CA GLY A 375 19.97 19.37 17.24
C GLY A 375 20.14 17.87 16.97
N GLU A 376 21.32 17.50 16.49
CA GLU A 376 21.66 16.10 16.20
C GLU A 376 21.57 15.23 17.47
N ILE A 377 20.86 14.11 17.36
CA ILE A 377 20.71 13.14 18.44
C ILE A 377 21.87 12.15 18.36
N THR A 378 22.82 12.31 19.29
CA THR A 378 23.98 11.40 19.45
C THR A 378 23.68 10.20 20.35
N LEU A 379 22.45 10.14 20.88
CA LEU A 379 22.00 9.09 21.77
C LEU A 379 21.87 7.76 21.00
N GLN A 380 22.70 6.77 21.35
CA GLN A 380 22.63 5.41 20.79
C GLN A 380 21.57 4.58 21.52
N GLN A 381 20.34 5.10 21.58
CA GLN A 381 19.18 4.48 22.21
C GLN A 381 18.00 4.49 21.25
N TYR A 382 16.99 3.69 21.56
CA TYR A 382 15.72 3.69 20.85
C TYR A 382 14.58 4.17 21.74
N ILE A 383 13.56 4.79 21.17
CA ILE A 383 12.28 5.01 21.88
C ILE A 383 11.28 3.92 21.51
N GLU A 384 10.36 3.64 22.43
CA GLU A 384 9.27 2.68 22.21
C GLU A 384 7.92 3.39 22.35
N GLY A 385 7.07 3.26 21.35
CA GLY A 385 5.77 3.94 21.30
C GLY A 385 4.83 3.32 20.28
N TYR A 386 3.62 3.87 20.18
CA TYR A 386 2.61 3.46 19.21
C TYR A 386 2.49 4.49 18.09
N ILE A 387 2.47 4.02 16.85
CA ILE A 387 2.18 4.87 15.70
C ILE A 387 0.68 5.19 15.70
N VAL A 388 0.31 6.47 15.71
CA VAL A 388 -1.10 6.90 15.77
C VAL A 388 -1.62 7.50 14.48
N SER A 389 -0.72 7.88 13.56
CA SER A 389 -1.02 8.26 12.19
C SER A 389 -1.08 7.04 11.26
N ASP A 390 -1.84 7.15 10.18
CA ASP A 390 -1.82 6.17 9.09
C ASP A 390 -0.89 6.67 7.97
N PRO A 391 0.17 5.91 7.58
CA PRO A 391 1.04 6.30 6.48
C PRO A 391 0.32 6.45 5.14
N ASP A 392 -0.81 5.75 4.95
CA ASP A 392 -1.63 5.87 3.73
C ASP A 392 -2.63 7.02 3.81
N SER A 393 -2.89 7.58 5.00
CA SER A 393 -3.80 8.71 5.15
C SER A 393 -3.21 9.94 4.49
N LYS A 394 -4.00 10.58 3.63
CA LYS A 394 -3.65 11.86 3.02
C LYS A 394 -3.95 13.06 3.92
N ASN A 395 -4.12 12.86 5.23
CA ASN A 395 -4.48 13.88 6.21
C ASN A 395 -3.57 13.96 7.45
N VAL A 396 -2.30 13.58 7.36
CA VAL A 396 -1.36 13.56 8.50
C VAL A 396 -0.83 14.96 8.85
N VAL A 397 -0.42 15.74 7.86
CA VAL A 397 0.17 17.08 8.05
C VAL A 397 -0.24 18.01 6.91
N SER A 398 -0.23 19.32 7.14
CA SER A 398 -0.53 20.29 6.08
C SER A 398 0.62 20.35 5.08
N SER A 399 0.30 20.28 3.79
CA SER A 399 1.31 20.39 2.73
C SER A 399 1.93 21.79 2.72
N PRO A 400 3.24 21.95 2.95
CA PRO A 400 3.88 23.25 2.94
C PRO A 400 3.90 23.83 1.52
N GLN A 401 3.69 25.15 1.43
CA GLN A 401 3.74 25.84 0.16
C GLN A 401 5.21 26.17 -0.19
N THR A 402 5.75 25.58 -1.27
CA THR A 402 7.17 25.76 -1.66
C THR A 402 7.35 26.71 -2.84
N LYS A 403 6.27 27.04 -3.58
CA LYS A 403 6.21 28.11 -4.60
C LYS A 403 4.81 28.77 -4.60
N GLN A 404 4.66 29.90 -5.30
CA GLN A 404 3.41 30.71 -5.30
C GLN A 404 2.11 29.92 -5.53
N PHE A 405 2.14 28.79 -6.22
CA PHE A 405 0.98 27.89 -6.36
C PHE A 405 1.41 26.42 -6.33
N PHE A 406 2.36 26.06 -5.46
CA PHE A 406 2.84 24.70 -5.34
C PHE A 406 2.88 24.30 -3.87
N PHE A 407 2.19 23.20 -3.55
CA PHE A 407 2.15 22.60 -2.22
C PHE A 407 2.83 21.24 -2.28
N ASP A 408 3.78 21.01 -1.39
CA ASP A 408 4.51 19.74 -1.30
C ASP A 408 3.67 18.70 -0.55
N ARG A 409 2.87 17.94 -1.30
CA ARG A 409 2.08 16.82 -0.74
C ARG A 409 2.95 15.65 -0.30
N GLY A 410 4.21 15.57 -0.73
CA GLY A 410 5.15 14.55 -0.28
C GLY A 410 5.50 14.66 1.20
N GLU A 411 5.35 15.85 1.79
CA GLU A 411 5.51 16.05 3.24
C GLU A 411 4.56 15.14 4.05
N ASN A 412 3.33 14.95 3.58
CA ASN A 412 2.37 14.06 4.22
C ASN A 412 2.86 12.61 4.21
N ASP A 413 3.34 12.14 3.06
CA ASP A 413 3.69 10.73 2.86
C ASP A 413 4.95 10.32 3.63
N ARG A 414 5.80 11.28 4.02
CA ARG A 414 6.99 11.05 4.87
C ARG A 414 6.79 11.43 6.34
N THR A 415 5.58 11.81 6.76
CA THR A 415 5.31 12.22 8.14
C THR A 415 4.52 11.14 8.88
N ALA A 416 4.89 10.88 10.14
CA ALA A 416 4.11 10.06 11.05
C ALA A 416 4.06 10.70 12.45
N TYR A 417 3.18 10.20 13.31
CA TYR A 417 3.10 10.57 14.72
C TYR A 417 3.25 9.32 15.57
N ILE A 418 4.16 9.37 16.55
CA ILE A 418 4.35 8.32 17.54
C ILE A 418 3.97 8.84 18.93
N GLU A 419 3.18 8.04 19.65
CA GLU A 419 2.71 8.29 21.00
C GLU A 419 3.44 7.37 22.00
N SER A 420 3.81 7.89 23.17
CA SER A 420 4.44 7.10 24.23
C SER A 420 3.52 5.99 24.74
N LEU A 421 4.09 4.94 25.32
CA LEU A 421 3.30 3.78 25.80
C LEU A 421 2.29 4.13 26.90
N ASP A 422 2.54 5.19 27.67
CA ASP A 422 1.64 5.73 28.69
C ASP A 422 0.65 6.78 28.15
N GLY A 423 0.78 7.12 26.86
CA GLY A 423 -0.04 8.12 26.16
C GLY A 423 0.20 9.56 26.56
N LYS A 424 1.24 9.83 27.34
CA LYS A 424 1.51 11.17 27.87
C LYS A 424 2.07 12.12 26.83
N TRP A 425 2.90 11.64 25.89
CA TRP A 425 3.64 12.50 24.97
C TRP A 425 3.67 11.94 23.55
N GLY A 426 3.73 12.83 22.56
CA GLY A 426 3.93 12.47 21.16
C GLY A 426 5.14 13.16 20.53
N PHE A 427 5.66 12.55 19.46
CA PHE A 427 6.63 13.15 18.54
C PHE A 427 6.07 13.15 17.12
N CYS A 428 6.32 14.23 16.37
CA CYS A 428 6.24 14.21 14.92
C CYS A 428 7.50 13.57 14.36
N LEU A 429 7.34 12.55 13.52
CA LEU A 429 8.41 11.85 12.84
C LEU A 429 8.44 12.31 11.38
N LYS A 430 9.60 12.76 10.90
CA LYS A 430 9.83 13.07 9.49
C LYS A 430 10.90 12.15 8.92
N PHE A 431 10.45 11.27 8.03
CA PHE A 431 11.30 10.36 7.28
C PHE A 431 11.97 11.06 6.11
N ALA A 432 13.11 10.54 5.65
CA ALA A 432 13.87 11.09 4.53
C ALA A 432 13.09 10.94 3.22
N SER A 433 12.43 9.80 3.01
CA SER A 433 11.49 9.58 1.89
C SER A 433 10.18 8.95 2.35
N SER A 434 9.20 8.86 1.43
CA SER A 434 7.93 8.16 1.67
C SER A 434 8.11 6.64 1.81
N GLU A 435 9.11 6.06 1.12
CA GLU A 435 9.41 4.63 1.19
C GLU A 435 9.95 4.21 2.55
N ASP A 436 10.59 5.14 3.29
CA ASP A 436 11.07 4.91 4.64
C ASP A 436 9.92 4.87 5.69
N ASN A 437 8.80 5.54 5.42
CA ASN A 437 7.63 5.64 6.30
C ASN A 437 6.75 4.37 6.23
N THR A 438 7.33 3.25 6.63
CA THR A 438 6.68 1.93 6.64
C THR A 438 5.82 1.57 7.86
N PRO A 439 5.95 2.21 9.06
CA PRO A 439 5.17 1.76 10.21
C PRO A 439 3.66 1.97 10.06
N ALA A 440 2.90 0.88 10.16
CA ALA A 440 1.44 0.93 10.10
C ALA A 440 0.84 1.57 11.35
N ARG A 441 -0.32 2.21 11.19
CA ARG A 441 -1.11 2.75 12.30
C ARG A 441 -1.37 1.68 13.37
N PHE A 442 -1.29 2.06 14.63
CA PHE A 442 -1.46 1.24 15.83
C PHE A 442 -0.42 0.12 16.05
N SER A 443 0.63 0.08 15.23
CA SER A 443 1.78 -0.75 15.53
C SER A 443 2.58 -0.15 16.69
N LYS A 444 3.13 -1.03 17.53
CA LYS A 444 4.16 -0.67 18.50
C LYS A 444 5.51 -0.68 17.77
N VAL A 445 6.25 0.41 17.87
CA VAL A 445 7.52 0.59 17.17
C VAL A 445 8.65 0.83 18.15
N ARG A 446 9.80 0.21 17.88
CA ARG A 446 11.10 0.60 18.44
C ARG A 446 11.85 1.42 17.41
N LEU A 447 12.04 2.70 17.71
CA LEU A 447 12.65 3.66 16.79
C LEU A 447 14.02 4.09 17.33
N SER A 448 15.09 3.73 16.62
CA SER A 448 16.43 4.23 16.87
C SER A 448 16.50 5.72 16.57
N LEU A 449 17.07 6.48 17.50
CA LEU A 449 17.27 7.92 17.34
C LEU A 449 18.63 8.30 16.76
N ASN A 450 19.50 7.31 16.54
CA ASN A 450 20.85 7.55 16.06
C ASN A 450 20.84 8.23 14.68
N GLY A 451 21.58 9.34 14.55
CA GLY A 451 21.69 10.12 13.32
C GLY A 451 20.45 10.98 13.00
N ALA A 452 19.39 10.94 13.81
CA ALA A 452 18.23 11.80 13.65
C ALA A 452 18.46 13.19 14.27
N THR A 453 17.63 14.16 13.94
CA THR A 453 17.68 15.53 14.48
C THR A 453 16.42 15.84 15.28
N LEU A 454 16.57 16.34 16.50
CA LEU A 454 15.47 16.79 17.34
C LEU A 454 15.22 18.29 17.14
N GLU A 455 13.99 18.66 16.83
CA GLU A 455 13.50 20.04 16.77
C GLU A 455 12.48 20.27 17.88
N LYS A 456 12.49 21.48 18.46
CA LYS A 456 11.54 21.89 19.51
C LYS A 456 10.85 23.19 19.12
N LYS A 457 9.51 23.20 19.19
CA LYS A 457 8.67 24.39 19.22
C LYS A 457 8.31 24.70 20.68
N ASN A 458 8.30 25.96 21.09
CA ASN A 458 8.08 26.36 22.49
C ASN A 458 6.65 26.85 22.80
N SER A 459 5.85 27.19 21.78
CA SER A 459 4.48 27.68 21.99
C SER A 459 3.57 27.31 20.81
N PRO A 460 2.77 26.23 20.94
CA PRO A 460 2.81 25.25 22.03
C PRO A 460 4.11 24.43 22.05
N GLU A 461 4.43 23.84 23.20
CA GLU A 461 5.58 22.94 23.33
C GLU A 461 5.33 21.64 22.57
N CYS A 462 6.06 21.39 21.48
CA CYS A 462 6.02 20.13 20.75
C CYS A 462 7.36 19.83 20.05
N TYR A 463 7.56 18.57 19.66
CA TYR A 463 8.86 18.07 19.21
C TYR A 463 8.73 17.30 17.90
N THR A 464 9.68 17.52 17.00
CA THR A 464 9.79 16.84 15.71
C THR A 464 11.14 16.14 15.64
N ILE A 465 11.17 14.88 15.19
CA ILE A 465 12.37 14.11 14.92
C ILE A 465 12.50 13.96 13.41
N THR A 466 13.57 14.49 12.82
CA THR A 466 13.79 14.53 11.37
C THR A 466 15.01 13.71 10.96
N GLY A 467 15.08 13.35 9.67
CA GLY A 467 16.19 12.57 9.11
C GLY A 467 16.09 11.07 9.34
N LEU A 468 14.89 10.57 9.67
CA LEU A 468 14.65 9.15 9.89
C LEU A 468 14.65 8.37 8.56
N THR A 469 15.19 7.16 8.57
CA THR A 469 15.19 6.23 7.42
C THR A 469 14.62 4.88 7.84
N ALA A 470 14.45 3.95 6.90
CA ALA A 470 14.06 2.57 7.21
C ALA A 470 14.99 1.92 8.25
N ALA A 471 16.28 2.26 8.27
CA ALA A 471 17.25 1.73 9.24
C ALA A 471 17.01 2.21 10.69
N ASN A 472 16.24 3.30 10.87
CA ASN A 472 15.85 3.75 12.21
C ASN A 472 14.72 2.90 12.80
N ILE A 473 13.97 2.14 11.99
CA ILE A 473 12.86 1.30 12.44
C ILE A 473 13.43 -0.07 12.80
N LEU A 474 13.56 -0.34 14.10
CA LEU A 474 14.22 -1.55 14.59
C LEU A 474 13.28 -2.74 14.70
N GLU A 475 12.04 -2.47 15.09
CA GLU A 475 11.01 -3.47 15.30
C GLU A 475 9.64 -2.81 15.18
N THR A 476 8.70 -3.51 14.56
CA THR A 476 7.31 -3.09 14.41
C THR A 476 6.41 -4.27 14.73
N SER A 477 5.47 -4.11 15.67
CA SER A 477 4.47 -5.13 15.98
C SER A 477 3.33 -5.14 14.97
N THR A 478 2.55 -6.23 14.93
CA THR A 478 1.23 -6.19 14.30
C THR A 478 0.39 -5.06 14.90
N PRO A 479 -0.32 -4.26 14.07
CA PRO A 479 -1.27 -3.24 14.53
C PRO A 479 -2.29 -3.77 15.54
N ASP A 480 -2.48 -3.05 16.65
CA ASP A 480 -3.48 -3.39 17.67
C ASP A 480 -4.02 -2.12 18.35
N GLU A 481 -5.17 -1.66 17.88
CA GLU A 481 -5.82 -0.45 18.38
C GLU A 481 -6.18 -0.52 19.88
N PHE A 482 -6.46 -1.72 20.41
CA PHE A 482 -6.85 -1.88 21.82
C PHE A 482 -5.69 -1.66 22.79
N LYS A 483 -4.46 -1.62 22.28
CA LYS A 483 -3.26 -1.31 23.07
C LYS A 483 -2.93 0.18 23.13
N ILE A 484 -3.61 1.00 22.32
CA ILE A 484 -3.38 2.44 22.30
C ILE A 484 -3.95 3.06 23.60
N PRO A 485 -3.22 3.97 24.26
CA PRO A 485 -3.72 4.69 25.42
C PRO A 485 -5.07 5.36 25.13
N VAL A 486 -6.08 5.05 25.94
CA VAL A 486 -7.42 5.65 25.79
C VAL A 486 -7.45 6.99 26.51
N LYS A 487 -7.59 8.08 25.75
CA LYS A 487 -7.74 9.44 26.29
C LYS A 487 -9.06 10.04 25.85
N THR A 488 -9.85 10.47 26.81
CA THR A 488 -11.11 11.18 26.60
C THR A 488 -11.02 12.53 27.28
N LYS A 489 -11.16 13.60 26.50
CA LYS A 489 -11.00 14.98 26.97
C LYS A 489 -12.08 15.89 26.39
N THR A 490 -12.28 17.04 27.01
CA THR A 490 -12.98 18.20 26.45
C THR A 490 -11.96 19.17 25.85
N ILE A 491 -12.40 20.17 25.08
CA ILE A 491 -11.48 21.18 24.49
C ILE A 491 -10.66 21.88 25.60
N GLY A 492 -11.28 22.17 26.74
CA GLY A 492 -10.63 22.87 27.86
C GLY A 492 -9.59 22.05 28.63
N GLU A 493 -9.50 20.73 28.39
CA GLU A 493 -8.57 19.82 29.07
C GLU A 493 -7.35 19.45 28.21
N LEU A 494 -7.31 19.94 26.96
CA LEU A 494 -6.17 19.78 26.07
C LEU A 494 -4.99 20.61 26.56
N THR A 495 -3.80 20.02 26.45
CA THR A 495 -2.52 20.57 26.88
C THR A 495 -1.46 20.35 25.81
N ASP A 496 -0.29 20.97 25.96
CA ASP A 496 0.84 20.77 25.05
C ASP A 496 1.33 19.30 25.02
N ASP A 497 1.12 18.56 26.12
CA ASP A 497 1.45 17.13 26.21
C ASP A 497 0.60 16.26 25.27
N ASP A 498 -0.61 16.72 24.90
CA ASP A 498 -1.49 15.97 24.01
C ASP A 498 -1.07 16.06 22.53
N ILE A 499 -0.17 16.98 22.17
CA ILE A 499 0.24 17.18 20.77
C ILE A 499 0.94 15.91 20.24
N PHE A 500 0.57 15.53 19.02
CA PHE A 500 0.98 14.31 18.31
C PHE A 500 0.53 13.00 18.96
N THR A 501 -0.52 13.06 19.79
CA THR A 501 -1.13 11.89 20.41
C THR A 501 -2.60 11.74 20.01
N LEU A 502 -3.16 10.54 20.14
CA LEU A 502 -4.54 10.25 19.78
C LEU A 502 -5.49 10.57 20.94
N VAL A 503 -6.49 11.43 20.72
CA VAL A 503 -7.42 11.87 21.76
C VAL A 503 -8.85 11.83 21.25
N SER A 504 -9.76 11.29 22.07
CA SER A 504 -11.21 11.39 21.88
C SER A 504 -11.72 12.68 22.54
N VAL A 505 -11.94 13.71 21.74
CA VAL A 505 -12.48 15.00 22.19
C VAL A 505 -14.02 14.95 22.16
N THR A 506 -14.65 15.11 23.32
CA THR A 506 -16.10 14.90 23.51
C THR A 506 -16.90 16.19 23.49
N ASN A 507 -18.23 16.04 23.36
CA ASN A 507 -19.23 17.11 23.37
C ASN A 507 -19.01 18.14 22.26
N LEU A 508 -18.64 17.69 21.07
CA LEU A 508 -18.41 18.58 19.92
C LEU A 508 -19.63 18.66 19.01
N GLU A 509 -19.88 19.86 18.50
CA GLU A 509 -20.76 20.14 17.36
C GLU A 509 -19.98 20.86 16.26
N ILE A 510 -20.34 20.60 15.00
CA ILE A 510 -19.87 21.38 13.86
C ILE A 510 -20.67 22.69 13.77
N MET A 511 -19.98 23.81 13.58
CA MET A 511 -20.62 25.12 13.49
C MET A 511 -21.43 25.27 12.20
N CYS A 512 -20.78 25.17 11.04
CA CYS A 512 -21.42 25.24 9.72
C CYS A 512 -21.89 23.84 9.32
N LYS A 513 -23.21 23.63 9.41
CA LYS A 513 -23.84 22.33 9.19
C LYS A 513 -23.96 21.97 7.71
N ASP A 514 -23.93 22.94 6.81
CA ASP A 514 -23.97 22.70 5.37
C ASP A 514 -22.56 22.57 4.80
N GLY A 515 -22.38 21.63 3.88
CA GLY A 515 -21.16 21.48 3.09
C GLY A 515 -20.36 20.23 3.41
N ALA A 516 -19.04 20.35 3.30
CA ALA A 516 -18.08 19.26 3.45
C ALA A 516 -17.16 19.52 4.64
N TYR A 517 -16.34 18.53 4.99
CA TYR A 517 -15.27 18.73 5.97
C TYR A 517 -14.22 19.75 5.50
N THR A 518 -14.16 20.02 4.18
CA THR A 518 -13.38 21.11 3.59
C THR A 518 -14.29 22.14 2.96
N ASN A 519 -14.61 23.19 3.71
CA ASN A 519 -15.52 24.26 3.30
C ASN A 519 -14.80 25.33 2.44
N CYS A 520 -14.24 24.92 1.30
CA CYS A 520 -13.41 25.76 0.43
C CYS A 520 -13.69 25.49 -1.06
N THR A 521 -13.43 26.47 -1.93
CA THR A 521 -13.68 26.35 -3.37
C THR A 521 -12.75 25.34 -4.03
N ASP A 522 -13.30 24.23 -4.52
CA ASP A 522 -12.52 23.12 -5.13
C ASP A 522 -11.85 23.50 -6.46
N GLY A 523 -12.39 24.47 -7.22
CA GLY A 523 -11.73 25.00 -8.42
C GLY A 523 -10.39 25.70 -8.13
N TYR A 524 -10.14 26.03 -6.86
CA TYR A 524 -8.86 26.56 -6.38
C TYR A 524 -7.96 25.50 -5.73
N SER A 525 -8.35 24.23 -5.71
CA SER A 525 -7.50 23.13 -5.26
C SER A 525 -6.88 22.38 -6.45
N PHE A 526 -6.03 21.40 -6.18
CA PHE A 526 -5.40 20.56 -7.21
C PHE A 526 -6.43 19.81 -8.05
N LYS A 527 -6.12 19.64 -9.33
CA LYS A 527 -6.81 18.71 -10.23
C LYS A 527 -6.21 17.31 -10.09
N ASP A 528 -6.99 16.36 -9.58
CA ASP A 528 -6.60 14.96 -9.43
C ASP A 528 -7.84 14.02 -9.52
N ASN A 529 -7.68 12.74 -9.18
CA ASN A 529 -8.76 11.74 -9.19
C ASN A 529 -9.84 12.01 -8.12
N ILE A 530 -9.48 12.68 -7.02
CA ILE A 530 -10.42 13.07 -5.95
C ILE A 530 -11.13 14.37 -6.35
N ASN A 531 -10.42 15.30 -7.00
CA ASN A 531 -10.94 16.59 -7.42
C ASN A 531 -10.74 16.85 -8.94
N PRO A 532 -11.62 16.31 -9.81
CA PRO A 532 -11.47 16.46 -11.25
C PRO A 532 -11.70 17.90 -11.77
N ILE A 533 -12.35 18.76 -10.97
CA ILE A 533 -12.68 20.16 -11.31
C ILE A 533 -11.63 21.17 -10.84
N GLY A 534 -10.58 20.71 -10.16
CA GLY A 534 -9.50 21.56 -9.67
C GLY A 534 -8.66 22.18 -10.78
N THR A 535 -7.55 22.80 -10.38
CA THR A 535 -6.56 23.41 -11.26
C THR A 535 -5.25 22.63 -11.26
N ALA A 536 -4.68 22.45 -12.45
CA ALA A 536 -3.39 21.79 -12.64
C ALA A 536 -2.20 22.74 -12.48
N THR A 537 -2.42 24.06 -12.57
CA THR A 537 -1.32 25.04 -12.71
C THR A 537 -1.29 26.10 -11.62
N ALA A 538 -2.39 26.31 -10.90
CA ALA A 538 -2.50 27.38 -9.91
C ALA A 538 -3.35 27.02 -8.68
N PRO A 539 -3.12 25.89 -7.99
CA PRO A 539 -3.80 25.61 -6.74
C PRO A 539 -3.47 26.71 -5.73
N ARG A 540 -4.47 27.14 -4.95
CA ARG A 540 -4.34 28.15 -3.90
C ARG A 540 -4.47 27.57 -2.50
N TRP A 541 -4.89 26.32 -2.35
CA TRP A 541 -5.02 25.70 -1.03
C TRP A 541 -4.87 24.18 -1.13
N ASP A 542 -4.34 23.60 -0.06
CA ASP A 542 -4.29 22.15 0.15
C ASP A 542 -4.96 21.70 1.45
N VAL A 543 -5.06 22.57 2.47
CA VAL A 543 -5.70 22.26 3.76
C VAL A 543 -6.83 23.26 4.03
N ALA A 544 -7.92 22.79 4.63
CA ALA A 544 -9.00 23.64 5.12
C ALA A 544 -9.37 23.30 6.58
N PRO A 545 -9.62 24.33 7.42
CA PRO A 545 -10.16 24.14 8.76
C PRO A 545 -11.69 24.06 8.73
N LEU A 546 -12.25 23.24 9.62
CA LEU A 546 -13.67 23.21 9.97
C LEU A 546 -13.80 23.51 11.46
N MET A 547 -14.61 24.51 11.83
CA MET A 547 -14.83 24.86 13.22
C MET A 547 -15.77 23.88 13.90
N CYS A 548 -15.30 23.34 15.02
CA CYS A 548 -16.09 22.63 16.01
C CYS A 548 -16.13 23.43 17.31
N TYR A 549 -17.18 23.24 18.09
CA TYR A 549 -17.29 23.86 19.41
C TYR A 549 -17.91 22.91 20.43
N ASP A 550 -17.54 23.11 21.70
CA ASP A 550 -18.11 22.36 22.81
C ASP A 550 -19.36 23.03 23.40
N ASN A 551 -20.05 22.31 24.29
CA ASN A 551 -21.24 22.82 24.97
C ASN A 551 -20.99 24.07 25.84
N THR A 552 -19.73 24.41 26.14
CA THR A 552 -19.36 25.64 26.87
C THR A 552 -19.10 26.84 25.96
N GLY A 553 -19.03 26.61 24.65
CA GLY A 553 -18.74 27.60 23.62
C GLY A 553 -17.26 27.75 23.27
N ARG A 554 -16.38 26.83 23.73
CA ARG A 554 -14.97 26.81 23.28
C ARG A 554 -14.88 26.21 21.89
N THR A 555 -13.95 26.70 21.09
CA THR A 555 -13.78 26.27 19.70
C THR A 555 -12.49 25.48 19.50
N ILE A 556 -12.52 24.51 18.60
CA ILE A 556 -11.36 23.81 18.06
C ILE A 556 -11.55 23.62 16.55
N TYR A 557 -10.47 23.57 15.79
CA TYR A 557 -10.56 23.36 14.34
C TYR A 557 -10.07 21.97 13.96
N MET A 558 -10.86 21.29 13.14
CA MET A 558 -10.43 20.08 12.45
C MET A 558 -9.78 20.47 11.13
N LEU A 559 -8.54 20.02 10.90
CA LEU A 559 -7.83 20.26 9.66
C LEU A 559 -8.00 19.07 8.72
N THR A 560 -8.41 19.36 7.49
CA THR A 560 -8.59 18.35 6.45
C THR A 560 -7.88 18.77 5.16
N ASN A 561 -7.01 17.90 4.66
CA ASN A 561 -6.30 18.09 3.40
C ASN A 561 -7.21 17.76 2.21
N THR A 562 -6.94 18.39 1.07
CA THR A 562 -7.69 18.25 -0.19
C THR A 562 -7.51 16.87 -0.83
N ALA A 563 -6.42 16.19 -0.50
CA ALA A 563 -6.14 14.83 -0.93
C ALA A 563 -6.83 13.77 -0.05
N ALA A 564 -7.47 14.14 1.07
CA ALA A 564 -8.23 13.19 1.87
C ALA A 564 -9.51 12.78 1.10
N PRO A 565 -9.70 11.48 0.77
CA PRO A 565 -10.80 11.06 -0.11
C PRO A 565 -12.17 11.23 0.56
N TRP A 566 -12.22 11.11 1.89
CA TRP A 566 -13.43 11.24 2.69
C TRP A 566 -13.80 12.69 3.04
N ARG A 567 -12.98 13.67 2.64
CA ARG A 567 -13.24 15.10 2.94
C ARG A 567 -14.59 15.59 2.44
N ARG A 568 -15.15 14.93 1.43
CA ARG A 568 -16.48 15.15 0.88
C ARG A 568 -17.40 14.04 1.36
N PHE A 569 -18.52 14.42 1.98
CA PHE A 569 -19.57 13.47 2.30
C PHE A 569 -20.35 13.14 1.00
N SER A 570 -20.23 11.90 0.49
CA SER A 570 -21.06 11.40 -0.61
C SER A 570 -22.21 10.57 -0.04
N SER A 571 -23.35 11.19 0.24
CA SER A 571 -24.55 10.47 0.71
C SER A 571 -25.25 9.68 -0.43
N GLY A 572 -24.51 9.16 -1.42
CA GLY A 572 -25.07 8.38 -2.53
C GLY A 572 -26.02 9.16 -3.46
N ARG A 573 -26.04 10.49 -3.38
CA ARG A 573 -26.58 11.36 -4.44
C ARG A 573 -25.41 11.95 -5.19
N ASP A 574 -25.15 11.40 -6.37
CA ASP A 574 -24.35 12.07 -7.38
C ASP A 574 -24.78 13.53 -7.49
N LEU A 575 -23.84 14.46 -7.37
CA LEU A 575 -23.95 15.82 -7.92
C LEU A 575 -25.12 16.70 -7.40
N ASP A 576 -25.95 16.23 -6.46
CA ASP A 576 -27.01 17.03 -5.87
C ASP A 576 -26.43 17.94 -4.79
N PHE A 577 -26.71 19.23 -4.93
CA PHE A 577 -26.14 20.41 -4.28
C PHE A 577 -26.12 20.48 -2.73
N ASN A 578 -26.41 19.38 -2.02
CA ASN A 578 -26.60 19.31 -0.57
C ASN A 578 -25.74 18.21 0.07
N SER A 579 -24.43 18.19 -0.15
CA SER A 579 -23.53 17.46 0.77
C SER A 579 -23.62 18.13 2.14
N VAL A 580 -24.01 17.35 3.14
CA VAL A 580 -24.18 17.79 4.52
C VAL A 580 -23.28 16.89 5.36
N VAL A 581 -22.36 17.49 6.11
CA VAL A 581 -21.57 16.75 7.12
C VAL A 581 -22.50 16.14 8.17
N PRO A 582 -22.11 15.08 8.89
CA PRO A 582 -22.91 14.51 9.97
C PRO A 582 -23.41 15.60 10.93
N GLN A 583 -24.68 15.49 11.30
CA GLN A 583 -25.36 16.47 12.14
C GLN A 583 -25.30 16.06 13.61
N GLY A 584 -25.70 17.00 14.47
CA GLY A 584 -25.78 16.82 15.92
C GLY A 584 -24.42 16.83 16.63
N SER A 585 -24.34 16.16 17.79
CA SER A 585 -23.21 16.27 18.71
C SER A 585 -22.58 14.92 19.05
N GLY A 586 -21.30 14.92 19.43
CA GLY A 586 -20.62 13.67 19.76
C GLY A 586 -19.14 13.81 20.05
N THR A 587 -18.37 12.81 19.62
CA THR A 587 -16.94 12.67 19.93
C THR A 587 -16.11 12.67 18.65
N PHE A 588 -15.05 13.46 18.62
CA PHE A 588 -14.05 13.41 17.55
C PHE A 588 -12.80 12.72 18.09
N ARG A 589 -12.45 11.58 17.49
CA ARG A 589 -11.22 10.88 17.83
C ARG A 589 -10.11 11.27 16.85
N GLY A 590 -9.30 12.25 17.21
CA GLY A 590 -8.29 12.81 16.32
C GLY A 590 -6.91 12.90 16.97
N ILE A 591 -5.90 13.07 16.13
CA ILE A 591 -4.56 13.43 16.59
C ILE A 591 -4.56 14.93 16.85
N VAL A 592 -4.15 15.33 18.06
CA VAL A 592 -3.99 16.74 18.40
C VAL A 592 -2.73 17.27 17.73
N VAL A 593 -2.82 18.39 17.02
CA VAL A 593 -1.68 19.00 16.32
C VAL A 593 -1.59 20.50 16.63
N ALA A 594 -0.43 21.07 16.33
CA ALA A 594 -0.16 22.52 16.43
C ALA A 594 0.40 23.03 15.10
N ASP A 595 -0.47 23.08 14.09
CA ASP A 595 -0.12 23.37 12.71
C ASP A 595 0.21 24.86 12.49
N ASP A 596 1.27 25.14 11.73
CA ASP A 596 1.68 26.52 11.40
C ASP A 596 1.36 26.91 9.94
N VAL A 597 0.90 25.97 9.12
CA VAL A 597 0.65 26.19 7.68
C VAL A 597 -0.75 26.74 7.46
N ALA A 598 -1.77 26.07 8.00
CA ALA A 598 -3.16 26.50 7.85
C ALA A 598 -3.41 27.92 8.43
N PRO A 599 -2.85 28.30 9.60
CA PRO A 599 -3.07 29.64 10.16
C PRO A 599 -2.57 30.80 9.29
N ILE A 600 -1.56 30.61 8.44
CA ILE A 600 -1.09 31.65 7.50
C ILE A 600 -2.26 32.15 6.64
N ARG A 601 -3.12 31.23 6.21
CA ARG A 601 -4.24 31.49 5.30
C ARG A 601 -5.53 31.86 6.02
N PHE A 602 -5.88 31.09 7.04
CA PHE A 602 -7.19 31.20 7.69
C PHE A 602 -7.19 32.11 8.92
N GLY A 603 -6.02 32.54 9.38
CA GLY A 603 -5.84 33.30 10.61
C GLY A 603 -5.69 32.41 11.83
N ASP A 604 -6.01 32.96 13.00
CA ASP A 604 -5.86 32.24 14.27
C ASP A 604 -6.83 31.04 14.33
N LEU A 605 -6.27 29.84 14.41
CA LEU A 605 -7.00 28.56 14.55
C LEU A 605 -6.87 27.98 15.96
N GLY A 606 -6.53 28.82 16.94
CA GLY A 606 -6.29 28.42 18.31
C GLY A 606 -4.93 27.75 18.51
N ARG A 607 -4.67 27.37 19.77
CA ARG A 607 -3.42 26.72 20.18
C ARG A 607 -3.30 25.28 19.69
N TYR A 608 -4.43 24.58 19.57
CA TYR A 608 -4.52 23.17 19.19
C TYR A 608 -5.54 22.98 18.07
N GLN A 609 -5.24 22.06 17.16
CA GLN A 609 -6.16 21.59 16.12
C GLN A 609 -6.26 20.07 16.17
N LEU A 610 -7.24 19.50 15.44
CA LEU A 610 -7.42 18.06 15.32
C LEU A 610 -7.21 17.60 13.88
N ARG A 611 -6.61 16.43 13.72
CA ARG A 611 -6.59 15.69 12.46
C ARG A 611 -7.20 14.30 12.66
N ALA A 612 -8.35 14.08 12.02
CA ALA A 612 -8.90 12.74 11.83
C ALA A 612 -8.16 12.05 10.69
N MET A 613 -7.85 10.77 10.87
CA MET A 613 -7.27 9.91 9.83
C MET A 613 -8.36 9.35 8.92
N THR A 614 -9.53 9.02 9.48
CA THR A 614 -10.70 8.50 8.75
C THR A 614 -11.99 9.27 9.09
N ALA A 615 -13.06 9.09 8.32
CA ALA A 615 -14.32 9.76 8.58
C ALA A 615 -15.08 9.18 9.77
N GLU A 616 -14.90 7.89 10.08
CA GLU A 616 -15.57 7.19 11.18
C GLU A 616 -15.13 7.71 12.55
N GLU A 617 -13.98 8.38 12.61
CA GLU A 617 -13.48 9.05 13.81
C GLU A 617 -14.26 10.32 14.18
N ILE A 618 -15.07 10.82 13.24
CA ILE A 618 -15.99 11.93 13.43
C ILE A 618 -17.33 11.34 13.88
N ALA A 619 -17.38 10.86 15.12
CA ALA A 619 -18.52 10.15 15.69
C ALA A 619 -19.55 11.11 16.29
N LEU A 620 -20.30 11.80 15.41
CA LEU A 620 -21.46 12.60 15.78
C LEU A 620 -22.72 11.74 15.84
N THR A 621 -23.60 12.07 16.80
CA THR A 621 -24.97 11.56 16.86
C THR A 621 -25.89 12.58 16.23
N ASP A 622 -27.02 12.15 15.63
CA ASP A 622 -28.00 13.06 15.02
C ASP A 622 -28.66 14.03 16.03
N GLU A 623 -28.39 13.90 17.32
CA GLU A 623 -28.93 14.72 18.40
C GLU A 623 -27.93 15.85 18.76
N PRO A 624 -28.22 17.12 18.43
CA PRO A 624 -27.41 18.25 18.87
C PRO A 624 -27.58 18.49 20.39
N PHE A 625 -26.51 18.88 21.07
CA PHE A 625 -26.61 19.45 22.41
C PHE A 625 -27.22 20.86 22.36
N SER A 626 -27.12 21.56 21.23
CA SER A 626 -27.61 22.94 21.06
C SER A 626 -28.97 23.02 20.35
N LYS A 627 -29.73 24.04 20.70
CA LYS A 627 -30.97 24.46 20.06
C LYS A 627 -30.74 25.79 19.33
N THR A 628 -31.32 25.93 18.15
CA THR A 628 -31.24 27.17 17.36
C THR A 628 -32.34 28.14 17.79
N VAL A 629 -31.96 29.38 18.12
CA VAL A 629 -32.88 30.51 18.33
C VAL A 629 -33.32 31.07 16.98
N VAL A 630 -32.34 31.40 16.14
CA VAL A 630 -32.56 31.93 14.80
C VAL A 630 -31.38 31.55 13.89
N GLU A 631 -31.65 31.26 12.62
CA GLU A 631 -30.61 30.97 11.62
C GLU A 631 -30.98 31.53 10.26
N TRP A 632 -30.05 32.26 9.65
CA TRP A 632 -30.08 32.63 8.23
C TRP A 632 -29.03 31.81 7.51
N ASN A 633 -29.46 31.20 6.43
CA ASN A 633 -28.64 30.36 5.61
C ASN A 633 -28.91 30.69 4.15
N TRP A 634 -27.86 31.03 3.42
CA TRP A 634 -27.95 31.42 2.01
C TRP A 634 -27.37 30.35 1.08
N ASN A 635 -27.05 29.17 1.61
CA ASN A 635 -26.44 28.08 0.85
C ASN A 635 -27.44 27.43 -0.10
N ASP A 636 -28.74 27.61 0.16
CA ASP A 636 -29.86 27.21 -0.69
C ASP A 636 -30.16 28.18 -1.84
N ARG A 637 -29.28 29.16 -2.09
CA ARG A 637 -29.38 30.18 -3.16
C ARG A 637 -30.45 31.24 -2.97
N LYS A 638 -30.94 31.43 -1.74
CA LYS A 638 -31.77 32.58 -1.40
C LYS A 638 -30.97 33.87 -1.40
N THR A 639 -31.68 34.97 -1.62
CA THR A 639 -31.09 36.31 -1.55
C THR A 639 -31.91 37.25 -0.69
N ASP A 640 -32.98 36.79 -0.04
CA ASP A 640 -33.75 37.55 0.94
C ASP A 640 -33.08 37.51 2.33
N LEU A 641 -33.61 38.26 3.30
CA LEU A 641 -33.11 38.31 4.68
C LEU A 641 -34.08 37.60 5.65
N ILE A 642 -34.80 36.58 5.17
CA ILE A 642 -35.74 35.82 5.99
C ILE A 642 -34.97 34.66 6.63
N PRO A 643 -35.04 34.47 7.96
CA PRO A 643 -34.39 33.34 8.61
C PRO A 643 -35.04 32.02 8.16
N GLU A 644 -34.24 30.98 8.05
CA GLU A 644 -34.70 29.60 7.79
C GLU A 644 -35.28 28.97 9.06
N ILE A 645 -34.67 29.25 10.21
CA ILE A 645 -35.10 28.77 11.53
C ILE A 645 -35.36 29.97 12.43
N GLY A 646 -36.47 29.94 13.16
CA GLY A 646 -36.84 30.97 14.14
C GLY A 646 -37.35 32.28 13.52
N GLU A 647 -37.53 33.28 14.37
CA GLU A 647 -37.97 34.62 13.98
C GLU A 647 -36.88 35.65 14.27
N GLY A 648 -36.57 36.48 13.27
CA GLY A 648 -35.59 37.53 13.41
C GLY A 648 -35.55 38.48 12.21
N GLU A 649 -34.86 39.60 12.38
CA GLU A 649 -34.75 40.68 11.39
C GLU A 649 -33.28 41.10 11.24
N ILE A 650 -32.87 41.40 10.00
CA ILE A 650 -31.58 42.03 9.71
C ILE A 650 -31.83 43.46 9.22
N ASN A 651 -31.31 44.45 9.95
CA ASN A 651 -31.31 45.85 9.54
C ASN A 651 -29.93 46.26 8.99
N LYS A 652 -29.89 46.55 7.69
CA LYS A 652 -28.67 46.87 6.95
C LYS A 652 -28.40 48.38 6.79
N TYR A 653 -29.23 49.24 7.38
CA TYR A 653 -29.04 50.71 7.44
C TYR A 653 -28.63 51.39 6.13
N GLY A 654 -29.29 51.02 5.02
CA GLY A 654 -29.05 51.60 3.70
C GLY A 654 -27.96 50.90 2.87
N ALA A 655 -27.31 49.84 3.39
CA ALA A 655 -26.43 49.02 2.58
C ALA A 655 -27.21 48.34 1.44
N THR A 656 -26.62 48.32 0.25
CA THR A 656 -27.17 47.57 -0.89
C THR A 656 -26.97 46.09 -0.65
N GLN A 657 -28.03 45.32 -0.86
CA GLN A 657 -28.01 43.86 -0.78
C GLN A 657 -27.95 43.26 -2.17
N GLY A 658 -27.15 42.22 -2.34
CA GLY A 658 -27.10 41.44 -3.56
C GLY A 658 -26.67 40.01 -3.28
N ALA A 659 -26.74 39.16 -4.29
CA ALA A 659 -26.20 37.81 -4.21
C ALA A 659 -24.66 37.82 -4.12
N ALA A 660 -24.10 36.94 -3.30
CA ALA A 660 -22.70 36.54 -3.37
C ALA A 660 -22.61 35.23 -4.17
N ALA A 661 -21.56 35.09 -4.98
CA ALA A 661 -21.35 33.90 -5.79
C ALA A 661 -20.26 32.98 -5.18
N ASP A 662 -20.12 33.01 -3.86
CA ASP A 662 -19.08 32.29 -3.12
C ASP A 662 -19.77 31.38 -2.10
N PHE A 663 -19.50 30.08 -2.17
CA PHE A 663 -19.89 29.17 -1.10
C PHE A 663 -18.97 27.97 -0.92
N ASN A 664 -19.11 27.34 0.25
CA ASN A 664 -18.18 26.43 0.91
C ASN A 664 -18.09 25.02 0.32
N ASN A 665 -19.02 24.49 -0.47
CA ASN A 665 -18.83 23.14 -1.02
C ASN A 665 -19.81 22.83 -2.15
N VAL A 666 -19.39 23.05 -3.39
CA VAL A 666 -20.11 22.50 -4.55
C VAL A 666 -19.13 21.73 -5.43
N VAL A 667 -19.45 20.47 -5.66
CA VAL A 667 -18.96 19.71 -6.81
C VAL A 667 -19.62 20.32 -8.03
N CYS A 668 -18.91 21.18 -8.77
CA CYS A 668 -19.39 21.66 -10.06
C CYS A 668 -19.69 20.46 -10.96
N SER A 669 -20.90 20.35 -11.48
CA SER A 669 -21.38 19.27 -12.34
C SER A 669 -20.81 19.33 -13.79
N GLY A 670 -19.62 19.88 -13.97
CA GLY A 670 -19.03 20.17 -15.28
C GLY A 670 -17.80 19.31 -15.58
N ASN A 671 -17.55 19.05 -16.87
CA ASN A 671 -16.31 18.45 -17.36
C ASN A 671 -15.16 19.45 -17.15
N GLY A 672 -14.52 19.40 -15.98
CA GLY A 672 -13.54 20.37 -15.50
C GLY A 672 -12.55 20.84 -16.58
N GLY A 673 -12.66 22.12 -16.97
CA GLY A 673 -11.79 22.73 -17.97
C GLY A 673 -12.13 24.15 -18.41
N SER A 674 -13.31 24.70 -18.06
CA SER A 674 -13.67 26.08 -18.42
C SER A 674 -13.51 27.07 -17.23
N THR A 675 -13.15 28.32 -17.54
CA THR A 675 -12.95 29.40 -16.56
C THR A 675 -14.20 29.78 -15.76
N LYS A 676 -15.40 29.36 -16.19
CA LYS A 676 -16.67 29.59 -15.49
C LYS A 676 -16.92 28.56 -14.38
N GLU A 677 -16.42 27.33 -14.55
CA GLU A 677 -16.61 26.22 -13.60
C GLU A 677 -15.53 26.19 -12.51
N GLN A 678 -14.33 26.73 -12.81
CA GLN A 678 -13.19 26.82 -11.88
C GLN A 678 -13.31 27.96 -10.86
N LYS A 679 -14.18 28.96 -11.09
CA LYS A 679 -14.33 30.11 -10.18
C LYS A 679 -15.14 29.83 -8.92
N GLY A 680 -15.66 28.61 -8.72
CA GLY A 680 -16.56 28.34 -7.58
C GLY A 680 -17.83 29.18 -7.61
N LEU A 681 -18.26 29.65 -8.79
CA LEU A 681 -19.46 30.47 -8.96
C LEU A 681 -20.71 29.60 -8.76
N VAL A 682 -21.03 29.29 -7.51
CA VAL A 682 -22.38 28.89 -7.14
C VAL A 682 -23.19 30.18 -7.20
N ALA A 683 -24.07 30.30 -8.20
CA ALA A 683 -24.95 31.46 -8.27
C ALA A 683 -25.74 31.56 -6.96
N ASN A 684 -25.55 32.67 -6.24
CA ASN A 684 -26.27 33.05 -5.02
C ASN A 684 -25.97 32.20 -3.77
N GLY A 685 -24.83 31.53 -3.64
CA GLY A 685 -24.47 30.75 -2.43
C GLY A 685 -24.18 31.59 -1.16
N GLY A 686 -24.61 32.84 -1.12
CA GLY A 686 -24.38 33.79 -0.05
C GLY A 686 -25.00 35.14 -0.38
N ILE A 687 -24.89 36.10 0.53
CA ILE A 687 -25.29 37.49 0.29
C ILE A 687 -24.12 38.46 0.42
N THR A 688 -24.28 39.62 -0.20
CA THR A 688 -23.39 40.75 -0.05
C THR A 688 -24.14 41.94 0.54
N PHE A 689 -23.51 42.60 1.51
CA PHE A 689 -23.86 43.96 1.91
C PHE A 689 -22.77 44.92 1.44
N THR A 690 -23.20 45.91 0.65
CA THR A 690 -22.33 46.81 -0.08
C THR A 690 -22.60 48.24 0.33
N GLN A 691 -21.62 48.89 0.96
CA GLN A 691 -21.61 50.31 1.25
C GLN A 691 -20.21 50.78 1.64
N GLN A 692 -19.98 52.09 1.68
CA GLN A 692 -18.82 52.63 2.37
C GLN A 692 -19.02 52.41 3.88
N TRP A 693 -18.31 51.40 4.43
CA TRP A 693 -18.50 50.90 5.78
C TRP A 693 -17.84 51.75 6.87
N TRP A 694 -17.02 52.73 6.50
CA TRP A 694 -16.52 53.75 7.42
C TRP A 694 -17.20 55.08 7.12
N ASP A 695 -17.71 55.74 8.15
CA ASP A 695 -18.14 57.13 8.07
C ASP A 695 -16.93 58.01 8.36
N PHE A 696 -16.36 58.62 7.30
CA PHE A 696 -15.15 59.44 7.41
C PHE A 696 -15.42 60.82 8.02
N ASP A 697 -16.64 61.34 7.91
CA ASP A 697 -17.00 62.64 8.47
C ASP A 697 -17.18 62.50 9.98
N ALA A 698 -17.82 61.42 10.43
CA ALA A 698 -18.02 61.13 11.85
C ALA A 698 -16.89 60.30 12.48
N ASP A 699 -15.87 59.93 11.71
CA ASP A 699 -14.77 59.00 12.02
C ASP A 699 -15.20 57.77 12.83
N LYS A 700 -16.20 57.04 12.33
CA LYS A 700 -16.78 55.87 13.00
C LYS A 700 -17.15 54.76 12.03
N GLY A 701 -17.08 53.52 12.51
CA GLY A 701 -17.55 52.36 11.75
C GLY A 701 -19.08 52.35 11.60
N LYS A 702 -19.55 52.09 10.39
CA LYS A 702 -20.94 51.72 10.14
C LYS A 702 -21.17 50.26 10.53
N TYR A 703 -22.44 49.86 10.55
CA TYR A 703 -22.86 48.59 11.10
C TYR A 703 -24.11 48.05 10.39
N PHE A 704 -24.40 46.79 10.65
CA PHE A 704 -25.71 46.19 10.46
C PHE A 704 -26.10 45.43 11.73
N ASP A 705 -27.41 45.37 11.97
CA ASP A 705 -27.96 44.77 13.18
C ASP A 705 -28.75 43.50 12.83
N ILE A 706 -28.71 42.54 13.73
CA ILE A 706 -29.48 41.31 13.71
C ILE A 706 -30.31 41.30 14.99
N SER A 707 -31.62 41.12 14.88
CA SER A 707 -32.50 41.09 16.04
C SER A 707 -33.38 39.86 16.07
N PHE A 708 -33.65 39.37 17.28
CA PHE A 708 -34.42 38.15 17.54
C PHE A 708 -34.98 38.19 18.97
N SER A 709 -35.97 37.36 19.24
CA SER A 709 -36.52 37.19 20.59
C SER A 709 -35.86 35.99 21.29
N THR A 710 -35.60 36.15 22.58
CA THR A 710 -35.21 35.06 23.49
C THR A 710 -36.23 34.89 24.61
N GLN A 711 -37.43 35.44 24.43
CA GLN A 711 -38.50 35.34 25.42
C GLN A 711 -38.89 33.88 25.64
N GLY A 712 -38.93 33.46 26.91
CA GLY A 712 -39.17 32.06 27.27
C GLY A 712 -37.98 31.12 27.02
N ILE A 713 -36.84 31.63 26.55
CA ILE A 713 -35.60 30.85 26.40
C ILE A 713 -34.72 31.05 27.63
N SER A 714 -34.26 29.95 28.20
CA SER A 714 -33.25 29.89 29.27
C SER A 714 -32.24 28.79 28.97
N GLY A 715 -30.99 29.00 29.37
CA GLY A 715 -29.91 28.04 29.17
C GLY A 715 -28.66 28.43 29.95
N SER A 716 -27.60 27.67 29.76
CA SER A 716 -26.29 27.90 30.39
C SER A 716 -25.27 28.53 29.42
N ASN A 717 -25.51 28.36 28.12
CA ASN A 717 -24.64 28.90 27.08
C ASN A 717 -25.48 29.41 25.91
N MET A 718 -25.14 30.58 25.37
CA MET A 718 -25.69 31.11 24.13
C MET A 718 -24.53 31.56 23.25
N VAL A 719 -24.57 31.23 21.97
CA VAL A 719 -23.49 31.52 21.02
C VAL A 719 -24.04 32.17 19.76
N PHE A 720 -23.30 33.14 19.24
CA PHE A 720 -23.48 33.74 17.92
C PHE A 720 -22.43 33.17 16.97
N GLY A 721 -22.88 32.62 15.84
CA GLY A 721 -22.04 32.11 14.78
C GLY A 721 -22.24 32.90 13.48
N ILE A 722 -21.14 33.19 12.78
CA ILE A 722 -21.17 33.80 11.44
C ILE A 722 -20.10 33.20 10.53
N VAL A 723 -20.49 32.91 9.28
CA VAL A 723 -19.60 32.46 8.20
C VAL A 723 -19.51 33.57 7.16
N TRP A 724 -18.35 34.21 7.02
CA TRP A 724 -18.22 35.39 6.17
C TRP A 724 -16.79 35.71 5.70
N GLY A 725 -16.71 36.62 4.72
CA GLY A 725 -15.49 37.18 4.16
C GLY A 725 -15.71 38.61 3.63
N HIS A 726 -14.73 39.14 2.88
CA HIS A 726 -14.84 40.47 2.27
C HIS A 726 -14.08 40.59 0.94
N GLY A 727 -14.28 41.72 0.25
CA GLY A 727 -13.70 42.03 -1.07
C GLY A 727 -14.67 41.72 -2.21
N SER A 728 -14.35 42.12 -3.45
CA SER A 728 -15.22 41.87 -4.62
C SER A 728 -14.69 40.87 -5.66
N MET A 729 -13.88 39.90 -5.23
CA MET A 729 -13.22 38.88 -6.08
C MET A 729 -12.32 39.44 -7.20
N SER A 730 -11.89 40.70 -7.08
CA SER A 730 -10.98 41.36 -8.01
C SER A 730 -9.78 41.90 -7.25
N ASN A 731 -8.59 41.82 -7.87
CA ASN A 731 -7.34 42.30 -7.29
C ASN A 731 -7.36 43.82 -7.00
N THR A 732 -8.21 44.56 -7.71
CA THR A 732 -8.33 46.03 -7.58
C THR A 732 -9.27 46.49 -6.46
N THR A 733 -9.90 45.57 -5.71
CA THR A 733 -11.06 45.87 -4.86
C THR A 733 -11.07 45.09 -3.54
N LEU A 734 -9.91 45.07 -2.86
CA LEU A 734 -9.69 44.48 -1.53
C LEU A 734 -10.09 45.42 -0.38
N SER A 735 -10.93 46.41 -0.67
CA SER A 735 -11.17 47.59 0.17
C SER A 735 -12.32 47.43 1.16
N GLY A 736 -12.61 46.19 1.58
CA GLY A 736 -13.61 45.92 2.60
C GLY A 736 -12.99 45.97 4.01
N PRO A 737 -13.74 46.40 5.04
CA PRO A 737 -13.22 46.41 6.42
C PRO A 737 -12.85 45.00 6.89
N ALA A 738 -11.61 44.84 7.36
CA ALA A 738 -11.09 43.57 7.88
C ALA A 738 -11.53 43.31 9.33
N HIS A 739 -11.74 44.36 10.12
CA HIS A 739 -12.00 44.28 11.56
C HIS A 739 -13.41 44.68 11.96
N TRP A 740 -14.07 43.83 12.74
CA TRP A 740 -15.45 44.05 13.19
C TRP A 740 -15.60 43.78 14.68
N ASN A 741 -16.31 44.68 15.36
CA ASN A 741 -16.77 44.51 16.73
C ASN A 741 -18.14 43.85 16.74
N LEU A 742 -18.35 42.97 17.72
CA LEU A 742 -19.67 42.45 18.07
C LEU A 742 -20.16 43.17 19.33
N LEU A 743 -21.24 43.93 19.17
CA LEU A 743 -21.95 44.58 20.27
C LEU A 743 -23.31 43.90 20.46
N TYR A 744 -23.86 44.00 21.66
CA TYR A 744 -25.18 43.45 21.99
C TYR A 744 -26.03 44.49 22.72
N SER A 745 -27.34 44.31 22.63
CA SER A 745 -28.37 45.09 23.30
C SER A 745 -29.47 44.16 23.78
N VAL A 746 -29.92 44.39 25.02
CA VAL A 746 -31.01 43.67 25.68
C VAL A 746 -32.23 44.57 25.94
N ASP A 747 -32.19 45.81 25.45
CA ASP A 747 -33.23 46.84 25.56
C ASP A 747 -33.84 47.20 24.19
N GLY A 748 -33.82 46.25 23.24
CA GLY A 748 -34.40 46.42 21.91
C GLY A 748 -33.60 47.32 20.96
N GLY A 749 -32.33 47.58 21.25
CA GLY A 749 -31.42 48.39 20.44
C GLY A 749 -31.31 49.85 20.90
N ALA A 750 -31.80 50.20 22.09
CA ALA A 750 -31.69 51.55 22.63
C ALA A 750 -30.27 51.85 23.13
N THR A 751 -29.61 50.87 23.78
CA THR A 751 -28.21 50.95 24.19
C THR A 751 -27.43 49.71 23.79
N PHE A 752 -26.14 49.88 23.47
CA PHE A 752 -25.25 48.81 23.04
C PHE A 752 -24.03 48.71 23.94
N GLN A 753 -23.65 47.47 24.24
CA GLN A 753 -22.45 47.13 24.99
C GLN A 753 -21.57 46.18 24.18
N ALA A 754 -20.26 46.21 24.42
CA ALA A 754 -19.37 45.20 23.83
C ALA A 754 -19.66 43.83 24.45
N VAL A 755 -19.65 42.78 23.63
CA VAL A 755 -19.71 41.40 24.15
C VAL A 755 -18.42 41.14 24.94
N PRO A 756 -18.49 40.72 26.22
CA PRO A 756 -17.32 40.42 27.05
C PRO A 756 -16.47 39.31 26.44
N ASP A 757 -15.14 39.40 26.61
CA ASP A 757 -14.17 38.42 26.11
C ASP A 757 -14.31 38.08 24.61
N SER A 758 -14.90 38.99 23.84
CA SER A 758 -15.08 38.86 22.39
C SER A 758 -14.04 39.72 21.68
N PRO A 759 -12.88 39.16 21.28
CA PRO A 759 -11.90 39.89 20.50
C PRO A 759 -12.49 40.30 19.15
N ILE A 760 -11.93 41.38 18.58
CA ILE A 760 -12.24 41.86 17.23
C ILE A 760 -12.31 40.67 16.27
N ILE A 761 -13.41 40.58 15.53
CA ILE A 761 -13.59 39.58 14.49
C ILE A 761 -12.75 40.00 13.29
N LYS A 762 -11.65 39.28 13.06
CA LYS A 762 -10.75 39.47 11.94
C LYS A 762 -11.21 38.63 10.76
N LYS A 763 -11.63 39.30 9.68
CA LYS A 763 -12.07 38.64 8.45
C LYS A 763 -10.92 38.56 7.46
N ARG A 764 -10.97 37.55 6.61
CA ARG A 764 -10.05 37.39 5.48
C ARG A 764 -10.70 37.83 4.17
N SER A 765 -9.91 38.36 3.25
CA SER A 765 -10.35 38.53 1.86
C SER A 765 -10.37 37.18 1.15
N ILE A 766 -11.38 37.02 0.30
CA ILE A 766 -11.53 35.83 -0.53
C ILE A 766 -10.54 35.85 -1.69
N THR A 767 -10.10 34.66 -2.11
CA THR A 767 -9.10 34.43 -3.16
C THR A 767 -9.51 35.04 -4.51
N TRP A 768 -8.53 35.57 -5.26
CA TRP A 768 -8.70 36.12 -6.60
C TRP A 768 -7.80 35.43 -7.66
N TRP A 769 -7.62 36.05 -8.84
CA TRP A 769 -6.96 35.46 -10.02
C TRP A 769 -5.44 35.26 -9.87
N SER A 770 -4.61 36.22 -10.28
CA SER A 770 -3.19 35.98 -10.61
C SER A 770 -2.20 36.45 -9.55
N THR A 771 -2.58 37.39 -8.68
CA THR A 771 -1.70 37.96 -7.63
C THR A 771 -2.13 37.57 -6.22
N THR A 772 -2.95 36.52 -6.08
CA THR A 772 -3.47 36.06 -4.78
C THR A 772 -2.33 35.77 -3.83
N SER A 773 -2.36 36.38 -2.66
CA SER A 773 -1.40 36.05 -1.62
C SER A 773 -1.71 34.72 -0.96
N GLN A 774 -0.70 34.17 -0.30
CA GLN A 774 -0.84 32.96 0.48
C GLN A 774 -1.76 33.13 1.71
N ASP A 775 -2.03 34.37 2.13
CA ASP A 775 -2.89 34.68 3.28
C ASP A 775 -4.36 34.97 2.93
N SER A 776 -4.75 34.87 1.64
CA SER A 776 -6.17 34.95 1.21
C SER A 776 -6.90 33.62 1.32
N THR A 777 -8.19 33.64 1.67
CA THR A 777 -8.96 32.41 1.90
C THR A 777 -9.69 31.94 0.63
N PRO A 778 -9.71 30.64 0.31
CA PRO A 778 -10.40 30.08 -0.86
C PRO A 778 -11.92 29.87 -0.60
N GLY A 779 -12.42 30.36 0.53
CA GLY A 779 -13.80 30.28 1.00
C GLY A 779 -14.03 31.28 2.14
N PHE A 780 -15.20 31.21 2.77
CA PHE A 780 -15.49 32.04 3.93
C PHE A 780 -14.82 31.50 5.19
N THR A 781 -14.61 32.40 6.17
CA THR A 781 -14.08 32.05 7.48
C THR A 781 -15.21 31.94 8.50
N GLU A 782 -15.10 30.96 9.39
CA GLU A 782 -16.09 30.67 10.42
C GLU A 782 -15.69 31.37 11.73
N HIS A 783 -16.66 32.02 12.37
CA HIS A 783 -16.47 32.74 13.64
C HIS A 783 -17.60 32.41 14.59
N LEU A 784 -17.25 32.11 15.84
CA LEU A 784 -18.21 31.87 16.92
C LEU A 784 -17.85 32.73 18.13
N ARG A 785 -18.86 33.30 18.78
CA ARG A 785 -18.74 34.15 19.98
C ARG A 785 -19.78 33.76 21.01
N LYS A 786 -19.37 33.63 22.26
CA LYS A 786 -20.29 33.45 23.39
C LYS A 786 -21.03 34.76 23.65
N LEU A 787 -22.36 34.69 23.75
CA LEU A 787 -23.20 35.82 24.11
C LEU A 787 -23.37 35.91 25.64
N PRO A 788 -23.56 37.11 26.19
CA PRO A 788 -23.82 37.33 27.61
C PRO A 788 -25.08 36.60 28.11
N ALA A 789 -25.06 36.17 29.37
CA ALA A 789 -26.18 35.45 29.98
C ALA A 789 -27.47 36.31 30.09
N ASP A 790 -27.34 37.64 30.12
CA ASP A 790 -28.48 38.54 30.15
C ASP A 790 -29.19 38.67 28.80
N CYS A 791 -28.66 38.07 27.72
CA CYS A 791 -29.38 37.89 26.46
C CYS A 791 -30.53 36.88 26.58
N PHE A 792 -30.60 36.03 27.61
CA PHE A 792 -31.72 35.10 27.81
C PHE A 792 -32.99 35.80 28.31
N GLY A 793 -34.15 35.27 27.93
CA GLY A 793 -35.45 35.72 28.44
C GLY A 793 -35.89 37.12 28.00
N ARG A 794 -35.33 37.67 26.92
CA ARG A 794 -35.61 39.03 26.44
C ARG A 794 -36.60 39.03 25.28
N GLU A 795 -37.53 39.98 25.30
CA GLU A 795 -38.47 40.18 24.19
C GLU A 795 -37.76 40.51 22.87
N LYS A 796 -36.68 41.30 22.94
CA LYS A 796 -35.85 41.65 21.79
C LYS A 796 -34.38 41.81 22.18
N VAL A 797 -33.55 40.93 21.65
CA VAL A 797 -32.09 41.06 21.65
C VAL A 797 -31.66 41.64 20.30
N VAL A 798 -30.70 42.56 20.30
CA VAL A 798 -30.10 43.09 19.07
C VAL A 798 -28.58 42.90 19.13
N LEU A 799 -28.04 42.19 18.15
CA LEU A 799 -26.61 42.09 17.92
C LEU A 799 -26.21 43.06 16.82
N ARG A 800 -25.13 43.80 17.05
CA ARG A 800 -24.59 44.78 16.10
C ARG A 800 -23.19 44.36 15.68
N LEU A 801 -23.03 44.15 14.38
CA LEU A 801 -21.72 44.01 13.76
C LEU A 801 -21.28 45.37 13.23
N GLN A 802 -20.32 45.97 13.92
CA GLN A 802 -19.81 47.31 13.60
C GLN A 802 -18.36 47.24 13.15
N VAL A 803 -17.99 47.98 12.11
CA VAL A 803 -16.58 48.12 11.71
C VAL A 803 -15.78 48.70 12.87
N ALA A 804 -14.71 48.02 13.27
CA ALA A 804 -13.94 48.39 14.45
C ALA A 804 -12.97 49.54 14.17
N ASP A 805 -12.34 49.52 13.00
CA ASP A 805 -11.31 50.47 12.61
C ASP A 805 -11.22 50.60 11.07
N LYS A 806 -10.26 51.39 10.60
CA LYS A 806 -10.03 51.61 9.17
C LYS A 806 -9.13 50.53 8.53
N VAL A 807 -8.86 49.39 9.18
CA VAL A 807 -7.98 48.35 8.61
C VAL A 807 -8.71 47.61 7.47
N THR A 808 -7.99 47.41 6.37
CA THR A 808 -8.44 46.69 5.16
C THR A 808 -7.26 45.93 4.56
N ASP A 809 -7.55 45.10 3.56
CA ASP A 809 -6.51 44.39 2.80
C ASP A 809 -5.99 45.23 1.62
N ILE A 810 -4.81 44.87 1.09
CA ILE A 810 -4.22 45.47 -0.12
C ILE A 810 -3.91 44.39 -1.16
N ASP A 811 -3.78 44.77 -2.44
CA ASP A 811 -3.20 43.87 -3.45
C ASP A 811 -1.70 43.74 -3.12
N PRO A 812 -1.26 42.56 -2.66
CA PRO A 812 0.13 42.33 -2.28
C PRO A 812 1.05 42.31 -3.51
N LYS A 813 0.46 42.22 -4.72
CA LYS A 813 1.19 42.03 -5.99
C LYS A 813 2.14 40.83 -5.91
N ALA A 814 1.66 39.73 -5.34
CA ALA A 814 2.44 38.51 -5.17
C ALA A 814 2.88 37.95 -6.53
N THR A 815 4.14 37.54 -6.62
CA THR A 815 4.80 36.93 -7.77
C THR A 815 5.50 35.64 -7.36
N SER A 816 5.99 34.89 -8.33
CA SER A 816 6.75 33.66 -8.08
C SER A 816 7.99 33.88 -7.22
N SER A 817 8.56 35.09 -7.20
CA SER A 817 9.78 35.43 -6.46
C SER A 817 9.54 36.00 -5.06
N ASN A 818 8.35 36.52 -4.74
CA ASN A 818 8.10 37.21 -3.48
C ASN A 818 6.87 36.70 -2.68
N TYR A 819 6.19 35.63 -3.14
CA TYR A 819 4.92 35.16 -2.58
C TYR A 819 4.94 34.89 -1.07
N LEU A 820 6.07 34.47 -0.50
CA LEU A 820 6.22 34.21 0.95
C LEU A 820 6.10 35.49 1.79
N THR A 821 6.56 36.62 1.24
CA THR A 821 6.62 37.90 1.96
C THR A 821 5.57 38.90 1.49
N ALA A 822 5.01 38.70 0.28
CA ALA A 822 3.95 39.52 -0.29
C ALA A 822 2.59 39.11 0.29
N LEU A 823 2.37 39.49 1.56
CA LEU A 823 1.13 39.28 2.30
C LEU A 823 0.18 40.47 2.14
N GLY A 824 -1.11 40.21 1.98
CA GLY A 824 -2.12 41.23 1.67
C GLY A 824 -3.07 41.57 2.81
N ILE A 825 -3.23 40.65 3.77
CA ILE A 825 -4.24 40.76 4.82
C ILE A 825 -3.83 41.79 5.89
N GLU A 826 -4.76 42.65 6.30
CA GLU A 826 -4.58 43.68 7.34
C GLU A 826 -3.42 44.66 7.06
N LYS A 827 -3.05 44.88 5.79
CA LYS A 827 -1.93 45.76 5.40
C LYS A 827 -2.34 47.15 4.90
N GLY A 828 -3.64 47.40 4.77
CA GLY A 828 -4.19 48.61 4.18
C GLY A 828 -4.94 49.50 5.16
N THR A 829 -5.36 50.66 4.66
CA THR A 829 -6.25 51.59 5.37
C THR A 829 -7.38 52.03 4.45
N LEU A 830 -8.62 51.94 4.93
CA LEU A 830 -9.81 52.43 4.24
C LEU A 830 -9.69 53.93 4.01
N THR A 831 -10.05 54.39 2.81
CA THR A 831 -10.02 55.80 2.42
C THR A 831 -11.36 56.25 1.84
N PRO A 832 -11.68 57.56 1.82
CA PRO A 832 -12.90 58.08 1.21
C PRO A 832 -13.03 57.80 -0.29
N SER A 833 -11.94 57.43 -0.96
CA SER A 833 -11.93 57.12 -2.40
C SER A 833 -12.43 55.71 -2.72
N VAL A 834 -12.63 54.86 -1.72
CA VAL A 834 -13.14 53.51 -1.91
C VAL A 834 -14.63 53.58 -2.30
N ALA A 835 -14.92 53.31 -3.57
CA ALA A 835 -16.31 53.24 -4.02
C ALA A 835 -17.09 52.17 -3.23
N ALA A 836 -18.35 52.46 -2.90
CA ALA A 836 -19.23 51.53 -2.16
C ALA A 836 -19.24 50.12 -2.76
N GLY A 837 -19.28 50.00 -4.09
CA GLY A 837 -19.23 48.73 -4.82
C GLY A 837 -18.00 47.86 -4.56
N ASN A 838 -16.90 48.44 -4.06
CA ASN A 838 -15.63 47.78 -3.76
C ASN A 838 -15.45 47.47 -2.27
N SER A 839 -16.44 47.85 -1.44
CA SER A 839 -16.44 47.71 0.02
C SER A 839 -17.60 46.78 0.41
N GLN A 840 -17.36 45.48 0.25
CA GLN A 840 -18.37 44.42 0.40
C GLN A 840 -18.11 43.58 1.65
N ALA A 841 -19.15 43.33 2.44
CA ALA A 841 -19.21 42.24 3.40
C ALA A 841 -19.98 41.08 2.76
N ARG A 842 -19.40 39.88 2.78
CA ARG A 842 -19.97 38.69 2.13
C ARG A 842 -20.30 37.64 3.19
N ILE A 843 -21.53 37.14 3.23
CA ILE A 843 -22.04 36.33 4.34
C ILE A 843 -22.70 35.07 3.78
N GLY A 844 -22.34 33.90 4.31
CA GLY A 844 -22.94 32.61 3.95
C GLY A 844 -23.98 32.12 4.95
N THR A 845 -23.69 32.23 6.26
CA THR A 845 -24.59 31.77 7.32
C THR A 845 -24.46 32.66 8.55
N ILE A 846 -25.57 32.91 9.24
CA ILE A 846 -25.65 33.54 10.56
C ILE A 846 -26.54 32.67 11.44
N THR A 847 -26.11 32.34 12.66
CA THR A 847 -26.89 31.51 13.58
C THR A 847 -26.73 31.98 15.02
N VAL A 848 -27.79 31.84 15.81
CA VAL A 848 -27.75 32.00 17.26
C VAL A 848 -28.26 30.72 17.88
N ARG A 849 -27.44 30.09 18.72
CA ARG A 849 -27.73 28.79 19.35
C ARG A 849 -27.57 28.86 20.86
N TYR A 850 -28.26 27.99 21.59
CA TYR A 850 -28.18 27.88 23.03
C TYR A 850 -28.26 26.44 23.52
N ASN A 851 -27.81 26.18 24.75
CA ASN A 851 -28.01 24.89 25.44
C ASN A 851 -28.30 25.07 26.94
#